data_AF-B8MGI3-F1
#
_entry.id   AF-B8MGI3-F1
#
_cell.length_a   1.000
_cell.length_b   1.000
_cell.length_c   1.000
_cell.angle_alpha   90.00
_cell.angle_beta   90.00
_cell.angle_gamma   90.00
#
_symmetry.space_group_name_H-M   'P 1'
#
loop_
_entity.id
_entity.type
_entity.pdbx_description
1 polymer ?
#
loop_
_entity_poly.entity_id
_entity_poly.type
_entity_poly.pdbx_seq_one_letter_code
_entity_poly.pdbx_strand_id
1 'polypeptide(L)'
;MWLDRLSGHSTPSGTLHLFPIDTFPKPQTITDFLSELSTNLHPRSSSTSLLLTPNDSTTSLPSTARHISNGAPQRSVFVRTPPGEVVNPLDVLNSIIGKKAADNISGVTPSKPAELVETIDFGDLSLEEFMTRGRESGGLLSSEAGVGTIEQFAGDRDKFQELHNAITDCDEVLKSVESYLSDFQTELGIVSAEIETLQTRSVQLNAKLENRRNVERLLGPAVEDISISPNTIRTITDGLIDENWVKALNEIETRSASIEKSSVSSLKAVDDVKPLLVDLKNKATIRIRDYLVSQIKAMRSPNMNAQYIQQHHLVKYKDLYSFLTRTHPTLSEEITQAYVNTMRWYYLSNFTRYSQALEKLKLHASDANNVLGSDPSAQRGTGTGPGGRGISHDPFTIGRRIDVLKTNNPIAISSYIAEEDKSVHGFEVPFRHFNLALVDNVSAEYSFLTEMFSVRSYQQISRKAAEIFDPVFALGQNVTKQLIENTTDCLGVLLCVRLNQRAAFELQRRKVPVAESYINGINMQLWPRFQKIMDLHCDSLKRLASGAARSSVGALSLTTEDAKQSSAPHYLTQRFGQLLYGILSLSNEGGDDEPVSISLSRLRGEFDALLTKLSRGSGDPKRRERFLYNNYSLILTIISDTDGKLAEEQKEHFTKQLKNASKRG
;
A
#
# COMPACT_ATOMS: atom_id res chain seq x y z
N MET A 1 -4.10 -13.98 14.97
CA MET A 1 -4.86 -14.42 16.16
C MET A 1 -4.43 -15.79 16.73
N TRP A 2 -3.24 -16.35 16.40
CA TRP A 2 -2.73 -17.57 17.06
C TRP A 2 -1.58 -17.31 18.07
N LEU A 3 -0.87 -16.17 17.97
CA LEU A 3 0.27 -15.86 18.85
C LEU A 3 -0.11 -15.33 20.24
N ASP A 4 -1.26 -14.65 20.40
CA ASP A 4 -1.85 -14.34 21.73
C ASP A 4 -2.19 -15.60 22.55
N ARG A 5 -2.04 -16.77 21.95
CA ARG A 5 -2.44 -18.07 22.51
C ARG A 5 -1.25 -18.95 22.89
N LEU A 6 -0.01 -18.45 22.72
CA LEU A 6 1.24 -19.08 23.15
C LEU A 6 1.82 -18.42 24.40
N SER A 7 1.44 -17.16 24.70
CA SER A 7 1.69 -16.49 25.97
C SER A 7 0.69 -17.00 27.01
N GLY A 8 1.12 -17.90 27.90
CA GLY A 8 0.30 -18.37 29.03
C GLY A 8 0.07 -17.31 30.11
N HIS A 9 -0.47 -16.16 29.71
CA HIS A 9 -1.02 -15.16 30.61
C HIS A 9 -2.52 -15.05 30.37
N SER A 10 -3.26 -15.44 31.38
CA SER A 10 -4.71 -15.32 31.50
C SER A 10 -5.12 -13.86 31.36
N THR A 11 -5.88 -13.55 30.31
CA THR A 11 -6.76 -12.39 30.30
C THR A 11 -8.19 -12.87 30.07
N PRO A 12 -9.12 -12.65 31.01
CA PRO A 12 -10.50 -13.05 30.83
C PRO A 12 -11.15 -12.15 29.78
N SER A 13 -11.84 -12.75 28.82
CA SER A 13 -12.68 -12.02 27.86
C SER A 13 -13.87 -11.39 28.59
N GLY A 14 -14.00 -10.07 28.47
CA GLY A 14 -15.15 -9.30 28.93
C GLY A 14 -15.48 -8.19 27.94
N THR A 15 -16.60 -8.39 27.24
CA THR A 15 -17.59 -7.42 26.74
C THR A 15 -17.16 -6.01 26.30
N LEU A 16 -17.50 -5.71 25.04
CA LEU A 16 -17.51 -4.40 24.38
C LEU A 16 -18.05 -3.26 25.26
N HIS A 17 -17.22 -2.23 25.49
CA HIS A 17 -17.67 -0.88 25.80
C HIS A 17 -16.78 0.14 25.06
N LEU A 18 -17.40 0.87 24.13
CA LEU A 18 -16.85 2.13 23.60
C LEU A 18 -16.90 3.18 24.70
N PHE A 19 -15.80 3.90 24.95
CA PHE A 19 -15.76 5.29 25.43
C PHE A 19 -14.34 5.88 25.19
N PRO A 20 -14.21 7.23 25.20
CA PRO A 20 -13.47 7.96 24.18
C PRO A 20 -12.03 8.28 24.54
N ILE A 21 -11.29 8.62 23.48
CA ILE A 21 -9.95 9.21 23.47
C ILE A 21 -9.97 10.48 24.30
N ASP A 22 -9.15 10.53 25.35
CA ASP A 22 -8.53 11.78 25.76
C ASP A 22 -7.10 11.58 26.30
N THR A 23 -6.32 12.58 25.93
CA THR A 23 -4.90 12.87 26.12
C THR A 23 -4.33 12.69 27.53
N PHE A 24 -3.05 12.30 27.58
CA PHE A 24 -2.17 12.51 28.74
C PHE A 24 -0.78 13.01 28.29
N PRO A 25 -0.04 13.73 29.15
CA PRO A 25 0.48 15.05 28.83
C PRO A 25 2.02 15.13 28.85
N LYS A 26 2.53 16.25 28.29
CA LYS A 26 3.93 16.68 28.46
C LYS A 26 4.15 17.24 29.87
N PRO A 27 5.38 17.14 30.43
CA PRO A 27 5.73 17.83 31.66
C PRO A 27 6.03 19.31 31.38
N GLN A 28 5.45 20.21 32.17
CA GLN A 28 5.83 21.62 32.21
C GLN A 28 6.46 21.96 33.56
N THR A 29 7.58 22.66 33.44
CA THR A 29 8.37 23.33 34.46
C THR A 29 7.60 24.52 35.06
N ILE A 30 7.82 24.74 36.34
CA ILE A 30 7.15 25.70 37.24
C ILE A 30 7.82 27.08 37.17
N THR A 31 7.01 28.14 37.03
CA THR A 31 7.19 29.58 37.38
C THR A 31 6.06 30.34 36.64
N ASP A 32 5.15 31.15 37.16
CA ASP A 32 5.04 31.94 38.39
C ASP A 32 3.56 32.24 38.67
N PHE A 33 3.23 32.44 39.95
CA PHE A 33 1.97 33.06 40.40
C PHE A 33 2.27 34.51 40.77
N LEU A 34 1.45 35.46 40.26
CA LEU A 34 0.64 36.38 41.06
C LEU A 34 -0.08 37.38 40.13
N SER A 35 -1.40 37.41 40.23
CA SER A 35 -2.28 38.48 39.73
C SER A 35 -2.61 39.41 40.89
N GLU A 36 -2.56 40.72 40.70
CA GLU A 36 -3.43 41.68 41.41
C GLU A 36 -3.72 42.96 40.58
N LEU A 37 -5.02 43.29 40.59
CA LEU A 37 -5.71 44.59 40.59
C LEU A 37 -5.59 45.63 39.45
N SER A 38 -6.76 45.81 38.78
CA SER A 38 -7.54 47.05 38.55
C SER A 38 -6.86 48.34 38.05
N THR A 39 -7.35 48.90 36.94
CA THR A 39 -8.28 50.06 36.89
C THR A 39 -8.43 50.63 35.47
N ASN A 40 -9.59 51.25 35.24
CA ASN A 40 -10.01 52.00 34.04
C ASN A 40 -9.09 53.17 33.67
N LEU A 41 -9.01 53.51 32.38
CA LEU A 41 -9.25 54.85 31.78
C LEU A 41 -8.59 55.00 30.39
N HIS A 42 -9.38 55.35 29.38
CA HIS A 42 -8.93 56.10 28.18
C HIS A 42 -8.65 57.56 28.59
N PRO A 43 -7.79 58.39 27.90
CA PRO A 43 -7.94 58.71 26.47
C PRO A 43 -6.69 59.19 25.68
N ARG A 44 -6.88 59.33 24.34
CA ARG A 44 -6.40 60.36 23.38
C ARG A 44 -4.92 60.86 23.31
N SER A 45 -4.55 61.16 22.05
CA SER A 45 -3.55 62.12 21.53
C SER A 45 -2.14 61.58 21.25
N SER A 46 -1.78 61.23 20.00
CA SER A 46 -1.09 62.05 18.98
C SER A 46 0.27 62.66 19.38
N SER A 47 1.35 62.26 18.70
CA SER A 47 2.10 63.05 17.70
C SER A 47 3.53 62.49 17.46
N THR A 48 3.88 62.31 16.16
CA THR A 48 5.13 62.71 15.42
C THR A 48 6.51 62.48 16.07
N SER A 49 7.61 62.03 15.46
CA SER A 49 8.19 62.14 14.09
C SER A 49 9.59 61.45 14.15
N LEU A 50 10.13 60.76 13.14
CA LEU A 50 11.02 61.23 12.03
C LEU A 50 11.51 59.96 11.29
N LEU A 51 11.17 59.71 10.01
CA LEU A 51 11.96 59.94 8.77
C LEU A 51 13.37 59.32 8.79
N LEU A 52 13.73 58.41 7.88
CA LEU A 52 14.08 58.67 6.47
C LEU A 52 13.90 57.42 5.55
N THR A 53 12.97 57.51 4.58
CA THR A 53 13.06 57.30 3.09
C THR A 53 14.00 56.25 2.45
N PRO A 54 13.81 55.88 1.15
CA PRO A 54 12.58 55.81 0.32
C PRO A 54 12.53 54.55 -0.60
N ASN A 55 11.36 54.20 -1.15
CA ASN A 55 11.07 54.34 -2.59
C ASN A 55 9.71 53.70 -2.93
N ASP A 56 8.82 54.53 -3.47
CA ASP A 56 7.46 54.22 -3.92
C ASP A 56 7.42 53.44 -5.23
N SER A 57 6.39 52.61 -5.40
CA SER A 57 5.37 52.77 -6.46
C SER A 57 4.46 51.54 -6.51
N THR A 58 3.16 51.73 -6.28
CA THR A 58 2.09 51.55 -7.29
C THR A 58 0.73 51.50 -6.58
N THR A 59 -0.03 52.56 -6.80
CA THR A 59 -1.44 52.69 -6.46
C THR A 59 -2.26 51.75 -7.34
N SER A 60 -3.00 50.81 -6.74
CA SER A 60 -4.19 50.22 -7.34
C SER A 60 -5.36 50.45 -6.39
N LEU A 61 -6.44 51.02 -6.93
CA LEU A 61 -7.70 51.24 -6.24
C LEU A 61 -8.38 49.89 -5.93
N PRO A 62 -9.21 49.84 -4.87
CA PRO A 62 -9.68 48.58 -4.30
C PRO A 62 -10.89 48.03 -5.05
N SER A 63 -11.03 46.71 -5.05
CA SER A 63 -12.29 46.03 -5.35
C SER A 63 -12.59 45.06 -4.20
N THR A 64 -13.54 45.45 -3.36
CA THR A 64 -14.17 44.54 -2.40
C THR A 64 -15.37 43.85 -3.02
N ALA A 65 -15.42 42.54 -2.76
CA ALA A 65 -16.60 41.72 -2.48
C ALA A 65 -17.07 40.73 -3.56
N ARG A 66 -16.79 39.46 -3.22
CA ARG A 66 -17.39 38.22 -3.70
C ARG A 66 -18.90 38.19 -3.41
N HIS A 67 -19.68 37.58 -4.31
CA HIS A 67 -20.51 36.42 -3.94
C HIS A 67 -21.09 35.66 -5.17
N ILE A 68 -21.00 34.32 -5.08
CA ILE A 68 -21.91 33.27 -5.61
C ILE A 68 -21.70 32.68 -7.03
N SER A 69 -21.17 31.44 -6.96
CA SER A 69 -21.59 30.15 -7.53
C SER A 69 -21.50 29.79 -9.01
N ASN A 70 -20.81 28.65 -9.20
CA ASN A 70 -21.15 27.45 -9.98
C ASN A 70 -21.37 27.53 -11.48
N GLY A 71 -20.61 26.68 -12.18
CA GLY A 71 -21.03 26.03 -13.43
C GLY A 71 -20.10 26.24 -14.61
N ALA A 72 -19.21 25.27 -14.88
CA ALA A 72 -18.74 25.01 -16.24
C ALA A 72 -19.86 24.26 -17.02
N PRO A 73 -19.82 24.08 -18.36
CA PRO A 73 -18.81 24.49 -19.35
C PRO A 73 -19.42 25.17 -20.62
N GLN A 74 -18.60 25.68 -21.53
CA GLN A 74 -18.67 25.51 -23.01
C GLN A 74 -18.10 26.68 -23.83
N ARG A 75 -17.47 26.29 -24.93
CA ARG A 75 -17.01 27.11 -26.08
C ARG A 75 -18.18 27.85 -26.74
N SER A 76 -17.97 29.10 -27.14
CA SER A 76 -18.12 29.55 -28.54
C SER A 76 -17.86 31.05 -28.71
N VAL A 77 -17.15 31.34 -29.79
CA VAL A 77 -17.07 32.58 -30.58
C VAL A 77 -18.32 33.46 -30.53
N PHE A 78 -18.15 34.78 -30.36
CA PHE A 78 -19.04 35.79 -30.95
C PHE A 78 -18.28 37.04 -31.36
N VAL A 79 -18.34 37.30 -32.66
CA VAL A 79 -18.19 38.60 -33.32
C VAL A 79 -19.31 39.54 -32.82
N ARG A 80 -18.99 40.79 -32.48
CA ARG A 80 -19.96 41.89 -32.49
C ARG A 80 -19.35 43.15 -33.10
N THR A 81 -20.07 43.65 -34.09
CA THR A 81 -19.95 44.87 -34.86
C THR A 81 -20.27 46.14 -34.04
N PRO A 82 -19.91 47.33 -34.56
CA PRO A 82 -20.00 48.61 -33.85
C PRO A 82 -21.35 49.32 -34.07
N PRO A 83 -21.68 50.27 -33.20
CA PRO A 83 -22.35 51.52 -33.59
C PRO A 83 -21.46 52.71 -33.17
N GLY A 84 -21.38 53.84 -33.85
CA GLY A 84 -22.20 54.40 -34.92
C GLY A 84 -22.09 55.92 -34.73
N GLU A 85 -21.76 56.63 -35.80
CA GLU A 85 -21.83 58.10 -35.93
C GLU A 85 -20.65 58.92 -35.38
N VAL A 86 -19.52 58.87 -36.09
CA VAL A 86 -18.59 60.00 -36.16
C VAL A 86 -18.34 60.30 -37.64
N VAL A 87 -18.77 61.48 -38.07
CA VAL A 87 -18.59 61.95 -39.45
C VAL A 87 -17.09 62.08 -39.75
N ASN A 88 -16.66 61.63 -40.93
CA ASN A 88 -15.26 61.71 -41.35
C ASN A 88 -14.78 63.18 -41.32
N PRO A 89 -13.63 63.47 -40.67
CA PRO A 89 -13.14 64.84 -40.49
C PRO A 89 -12.85 65.57 -41.81
N LEU A 90 -12.66 64.83 -42.90
CA LEU A 90 -12.45 65.37 -44.25
C LEU A 90 -13.75 65.90 -44.88
N ASP A 91 -14.92 65.33 -44.54
CA ASP A 91 -16.20 65.83 -45.04
C ASP A 91 -16.64 67.12 -44.32
N VAL A 92 -16.27 67.24 -43.04
CA VAL A 92 -16.45 68.47 -42.25
C VAL A 92 -15.58 69.60 -42.82
N LEU A 93 -14.31 69.33 -43.12
CA LEU A 93 -13.40 70.29 -43.75
C LEU A 93 -13.86 70.72 -45.16
N ASN A 94 -14.41 69.79 -45.95
CA ASN A 94 -14.99 70.10 -47.26
C ASN A 94 -16.31 70.91 -47.15
N SER A 95 -17.03 70.84 -46.03
CA SER A 95 -18.21 71.68 -45.76
C SER A 95 -17.86 73.09 -45.27
N ILE A 96 -16.73 73.23 -44.55
CA ILE A 96 -16.22 74.52 -44.05
C ILE A 96 -15.60 75.35 -45.20
N ILE A 97 -15.04 74.70 -46.22
CA ILE A 97 -14.44 75.34 -47.41
C ILE A 97 -15.51 75.53 -48.52
N GLY A 98 -16.71 76.02 -48.15
CA GLY A 98 -17.85 76.19 -49.04
C GLY A 98 -17.52 76.80 -50.42
N LYS A 99 -17.66 75.98 -51.47
CA LYS A 99 -17.45 76.32 -52.89
C LYS A 99 -18.52 77.25 -53.46
N LYS A 100 -18.11 78.22 -54.28
CA LYS A 100 -18.81 78.63 -55.52
C LYS A 100 -17.76 78.64 -56.64
N ALA A 101 -17.80 77.70 -57.59
CA ALA A 101 -18.53 77.79 -58.87
C ALA A 101 -18.13 79.09 -59.61
N ALA A 102 -17.07 79.01 -60.43
CA ALA A 102 -17.13 78.78 -61.88
C ALA A 102 -17.15 80.11 -62.64
N ASP A 103 -15.99 80.56 -63.11
CA ASP A 103 -15.76 80.64 -64.56
C ASP A 103 -14.28 80.89 -64.88
N ASN A 104 -13.91 80.31 -66.01
CA ASN A 104 -12.74 80.53 -66.85
C ASN A 104 -11.77 81.66 -66.45
N ILE A 105 -10.46 81.34 -66.44
CA ILE A 105 -9.46 81.85 -67.39
C ILE A 105 -8.07 81.38 -66.91
N SER A 106 -7.42 80.61 -67.79
CA SER A 106 -5.99 80.59 -68.12
C SER A 106 -4.97 80.94 -67.04
N GLY A 107 -4.13 79.95 -66.69
CA GLY A 107 -2.67 80.02 -66.54
C GLY A 107 -2.04 81.10 -65.65
N VAL A 108 -1.07 80.70 -64.84
CA VAL A 108 0.29 81.29 -64.78
C VAL A 108 1.02 80.65 -63.59
N THR A 109 2.07 79.90 -63.92
CA THR A 109 3.20 79.52 -63.06
C THR A 109 3.76 80.75 -62.32
N PRO A 110 4.37 80.65 -61.13
CA PRO A 110 5.03 81.80 -60.51
C PRO A 110 6.28 82.19 -61.31
N SER A 111 6.11 82.97 -62.38
CA SER A 111 7.16 83.69 -63.08
C SER A 111 7.45 84.97 -62.32
N LYS A 112 8.69 85.07 -61.84
CA LYS A 112 9.38 86.31 -61.46
C LYS A 112 8.88 87.49 -62.32
N PRO A 113 8.39 88.61 -61.75
CA PRO A 113 8.06 89.76 -62.57
C PRO A 113 9.32 90.23 -63.30
N ALA A 114 9.20 90.34 -64.62
CA ALA A 114 10.28 90.60 -65.58
C ALA A 114 10.44 92.08 -65.90
N GLU A 115 10.00 92.98 -65.02
CA GLU A 115 10.09 94.42 -65.27
C GLU A 115 10.34 95.17 -63.95
N LEU A 116 11.62 95.48 -63.72
CA LEU A 116 12.02 96.54 -62.81
C LEU A 116 11.67 97.87 -63.49
N VAL A 117 10.78 98.67 -62.90
CA VAL A 117 10.67 100.08 -63.30
C VAL A 117 11.87 100.81 -62.70
N GLU A 118 12.99 100.80 -63.42
CA GLU A 118 14.24 101.49 -63.09
C GLU A 118 14.20 103.01 -63.38
N THR A 119 13.05 103.58 -63.75
CA THR A 119 12.93 105.00 -64.08
C THR A 119 11.61 105.57 -63.56
N ILE A 120 11.70 106.29 -62.44
CA ILE A 120 10.72 107.31 -62.10
C ILE A 120 11.01 108.49 -63.03
N ASP A 121 10.05 108.89 -63.85
CA ASP A 121 10.20 110.04 -64.75
C ASP A 121 10.23 111.33 -63.92
N PHE A 122 11.43 111.85 -63.70
CA PHE A 122 11.69 113.08 -62.95
C PHE A 122 11.63 114.33 -63.84
N GLY A 123 10.86 114.33 -64.94
CA GLY A 123 10.46 115.53 -65.67
C GLY A 123 11.56 116.60 -65.77
N ASP A 124 12.73 116.17 -66.28
CA ASP A 124 13.95 116.96 -66.52
C ASP A 124 14.41 117.91 -65.38
N LEU A 125 14.20 117.53 -64.11
CA LEU A 125 14.60 118.32 -62.94
C LEU A 125 15.39 117.47 -61.94
N SER A 126 16.39 118.09 -61.30
CA SER A 126 17.25 117.41 -60.34
C SER A 126 16.51 117.05 -59.04
N LEU A 127 16.92 115.96 -58.38
CA LEU A 127 16.20 115.35 -57.24
C LEU A 127 15.98 116.32 -56.06
N GLU A 128 16.88 117.29 -55.87
CA GLU A 128 16.77 118.34 -54.84
C GLU A 128 15.73 119.42 -55.21
N GLU A 129 15.47 119.63 -56.50
CA GLU A 129 14.52 120.61 -57.04
C GLU A 129 13.08 120.06 -57.07
N PHE A 130 12.91 118.74 -57.07
CA PHE A 130 11.61 118.09 -56.91
C PHE A 130 11.08 118.16 -55.47
N MET A 131 11.98 118.10 -54.47
CA MET A 131 11.62 118.27 -53.07
C MET A 131 11.20 119.70 -52.71
N THR A 132 11.66 120.70 -53.45
CA THR A 132 11.27 122.11 -53.24
C THR A 132 9.95 122.48 -53.91
N ARG A 133 9.50 121.72 -54.93
CA ARG A 133 8.24 121.98 -55.66
C ARG A 133 6.96 121.56 -54.93
N GLY A 134 7.04 120.65 -53.96
CA GLY A 134 5.92 120.35 -53.05
C GLY A 134 5.59 121.50 -52.08
N ARG A 135 6.43 122.53 -52.03
CA ARG A 135 6.35 123.64 -51.07
C ARG A 135 5.64 124.88 -51.59
N GLU A 136 5.33 124.95 -52.89
CA GLU A 136 4.86 126.19 -53.54
C GLU A 136 3.77 125.99 -54.61
N SER A 137 2.72 125.22 -54.31
CA SER A 137 1.44 125.44 -54.98
C SER A 137 0.30 125.39 -53.98
N GLY A 138 -0.29 126.57 -53.72
CA GLY A 138 -1.38 126.76 -52.76
C GLY A 138 -1.24 127.98 -51.85
N GLY A 139 -0.50 129.01 -52.24
CA GLY A 139 -0.61 130.32 -51.63
C GLY A 139 -1.87 131.05 -52.09
N LEU A 140 -2.70 131.49 -51.14
CA LEU A 140 -3.49 132.72 -51.24
C LEU A 140 -3.98 133.17 -49.85
N LEU A 141 -3.16 134.02 -49.26
CA LEU A 141 -3.45 135.25 -48.51
C LEU A 141 -4.71 135.33 -47.62
N SER A 142 -4.44 135.68 -46.36
CA SER A 142 -5.25 136.49 -45.44
C SER A 142 -6.45 135.87 -44.72
N SER A 143 -6.47 136.16 -43.41
CA SER A 143 -7.61 136.17 -42.49
C SER A 143 -8.08 134.82 -41.92
N GLU A 144 -7.84 134.66 -40.61
CA GLU A 144 -8.84 134.21 -39.62
C GLU A 144 -9.47 132.81 -39.72
N ALA A 145 -9.10 131.94 -40.67
CA ALA A 145 -9.75 130.63 -40.88
C ALA A 145 -8.90 129.39 -40.52
N GLY A 146 -7.73 129.56 -39.87
CA GLY A 146 -6.86 128.45 -39.43
C GLY A 146 -7.34 127.73 -38.15
N VAL A 147 -8.41 128.19 -37.53
CA VAL A 147 -8.97 127.58 -36.30
C VAL A 147 -10.03 126.51 -36.63
N GLY A 148 -10.70 126.58 -37.79
CA GLY A 148 -11.82 125.68 -38.13
C GLY A 148 -11.44 124.28 -38.62
N THR A 149 -10.31 124.10 -39.34
CA THR A 149 -9.86 122.79 -39.83
C THR A 149 -9.18 121.95 -38.76
N ILE A 150 -8.55 122.59 -37.77
CA ILE A 150 -8.08 121.93 -36.55
C ILE A 150 -9.27 121.51 -35.68
N GLU A 151 -10.37 122.27 -35.65
CA GLU A 151 -11.59 121.85 -34.93
C GLU A 151 -12.30 120.65 -35.58
N GLN A 152 -12.34 120.55 -36.91
CA GLN A 152 -12.86 119.35 -37.59
C GLN A 152 -11.96 118.12 -37.41
N PHE A 153 -10.63 118.28 -37.51
CA PHE A 153 -9.70 117.20 -37.19
C PHE A 153 -9.69 116.85 -35.70
N ALA A 154 -9.92 117.81 -34.80
CA ALA A 154 -10.07 117.56 -33.37
C ALA A 154 -11.35 116.78 -33.07
N GLY A 155 -12.45 117.06 -33.78
CA GLY A 155 -13.72 116.34 -33.65
C GLY A 155 -13.69 114.92 -34.20
N ASP A 156 -12.97 114.67 -35.30
CA ASP A 156 -12.81 113.33 -35.87
C ASP A 156 -11.58 112.57 -35.32
N ARG A 157 -10.69 113.25 -34.58
CA ARG A 157 -9.58 112.61 -33.84
C ARG A 157 -10.10 111.52 -32.92
N ASP A 158 -11.22 111.78 -32.26
CA ASP A 158 -11.80 110.84 -31.32
C ASP A 158 -12.31 109.57 -32.03
N LYS A 159 -12.83 109.68 -33.26
CA LYS A 159 -13.25 108.52 -34.07
C LYS A 159 -12.08 107.72 -34.62
N PHE A 160 -11.01 108.39 -35.09
CA PHE A 160 -9.79 107.70 -35.53
C PHE A 160 -9.04 107.09 -34.34
N GLN A 161 -9.09 107.73 -33.17
CA GLN A 161 -8.55 107.17 -31.93
C GLN A 161 -9.39 105.99 -31.46
N GLU A 162 -10.72 106.03 -31.58
CA GLU A 162 -11.61 104.90 -31.26
C GLU A 162 -11.41 103.73 -32.23
N LEU A 163 -11.23 103.99 -33.54
CA LEU A 163 -10.87 102.95 -34.52
C LEU A 163 -9.48 102.37 -34.24
N HIS A 164 -8.50 103.22 -33.93
CA HIS A 164 -7.15 102.76 -33.58
C HIS A 164 -7.18 101.93 -32.30
N ASN A 165 -7.95 102.35 -31.28
CA ASN A 165 -8.17 101.60 -30.07
C ASN A 165 -8.86 100.25 -30.37
N ALA A 166 -9.89 100.23 -31.21
CA ALA A 166 -10.56 98.98 -31.60
C ALA A 166 -9.67 98.02 -32.40
N ILE A 167 -8.80 98.55 -33.26
CA ILE A 167 -7.80 97.75 -33.99
C ILE A 167 -6.74 97.24 -33.03
N THR A 168 -6.27 98.06 -32.08
CA THR A 168 -5.32 97.60 -31.05
C THR A 168 -5.94 96.57 -30.12
N ASP A 169 -7.24 96.68 -29.81
CA ASP A 169 -7.98 95.71 -29.02
C ASP A 169 -8.15 94.40 -29.80
N CYS A 170 -8.40 94.46 -31.11
CA CYS A 170 -8.46 93.27 -31.96
C CYS A 170 -7.08 92.61 -32.12
N ASP A 171 -6.02 93.40 -32.25
CA ASP A 171 -4.64 92.89 -32.26
C ASP A 171 -4.26 92.30 -30.90
N GLU A 172 -4.72 92.86 -29.79
CA GLU A 172 -4.51 92.29 -28.45
C GLU A 172 -5.25 90.95 -28.29
N VAL A 173 -6.49 90.87 -28.77
CA VAL A 173 -7.26 89.61 -28.80
C VAL A 173 -6.59 88.59 -29.73
N LEU A 174 -6.14 88.98 -30.92
CA LEU A 174 -5.44 88.09 -31.85
C LEU A 174 -4.12 87.62 -31.27
N LYS A 175 -3.38 88.50 -30.59
CA LYS A 175 -2.15 88.14 -29.87
C LYS A 175 -2.42 87.17 -28.73
N SER A 176 -3.57 87.30 -28.05
CA SER A 176 -4.00 86.34 -27.03
C SER A 176 -4.34 84.98 -27.64
N VAL A 177 -5.05 84.94 -28.78
CA VAL A 177 -5.40 83.69 -29.49
C VAL A 177 -4.15 83.04 -30.08
N GLU A 178 -3.22 83.83 -30.61
CA GLU A 178 -1.92 83.35 -31.08
C GLU A 178 -1.11 82.75 -29.92
N SER A 179 -1.06 83.41 -28.76
CA SER A 179 -0.45 82.85 -27.55
C SER A 179 -1.11 81.54 -27.15
N TYR A 180 -2.45 81.49 -27.07
CA TYR A 180 -3.17 80.27 -26.70
C TYR A 180 -2.96 79.11 -27.68
N LEU A 181 -2.91 79.38 -29.00
CA LEU A 181 -2.65 78.34 -29.99
C LEU A 181 -1.18 77.91 -29.98
N SER A 182 -0.24 78.83 -29.72
CA SER A 182 1.17 78.51 -29.53
C SER A 182 1.36 77.65 -28.28
N ASP A 183 0.75 78.04 -27.17
CA ASP A 183 0.75 77.30 -25.91
C ASP A 183 0.13 75.92 -26.10
N PHE A 184 -1.05 75.82 -26.74
CA PHE A 184 -1.70 74.54 -27.03
C PHE A 184 -0.86 73.65 -27.97
N GLN A 185 -0.19 74.23 -28.98
CA GLN A 185 0.73 73.49 -29.84
C GLN A 185 1.94 72.97 -29.05
N THR A 186 2.47 73.77 -28.12
CA THR A 186 3.57 73.33 -27.25
C THR A 186 3.11 72.23 -26.30
N GLU A 187 1.92 72.35 -25.69
CA GLU A 187 1.32 71.32 -24.83
C GLU A 187 1.07 70.02 -25.60
N LEU A 188 0.53 70.08 -26.83
CA LEU A 188 0.32 68.90 -27.67
C LEU A 188 1.65 68.24 -28.05
N GLY A 189 2.69 69.04 -28.28
CA GLY A 189 4.06 68.57 -28.51
C GLY A 189 4.64 67.86 -27.28
N ILE A 190 4.44 68.43 -26.09
CA ILE A 190 4.86 67.84 -24.81
C ILE A 190 4.11 66.53 -24.55
N VAL A 191 2.77 66.51 -24.70
CA VAL A 191 1.94 65.32 -24.48
C VAL A 191 2.25 64.23 -25.50
N SER A 192 2.48 64.58 -26.77
CA SER A 192 2.85 63.60 -27.80
C SER A 192 4.22 63.00 -27.52
N ALA A 193 5.20 63.83 -27.12
CA ALA A 193 6.50 63.35 -26.69
C ALA A 193 6.38 62.46 -25.44
N GLU A 194 5.55 62.84 -24.47
CA GLU A 194 5.30 62.05 -23.27
C GLU A 194 4.67 60.69 -23.62
N ILE A 195 3.64 60.66 -24.47
CA ILE A 195 3.01 59.42 -24.95
C ILE A 195 4.02 58.54 -25.70
N GLU A 196 4.87 59.13 -26.55
CA GLU A 196 5.93 58.40 -27.24
C GLU A 196 6.94 57.82 -26.25
N THR A 197 7.35 58.58 -25.23
CA THR A 197 8.24 58.07 -24.17
C THR A 197 7.59 56.95 -23.37
N LEU A 198 6.28 57.06 -23.06
CA LEU A 198 5.53 56.08 -22.28
C LEU A 198 5.32 54.80 -23.10
N GLN A 199 5.01 54.92 -24.39
CA GLN A 199 4.89 53.81 -25.31
C GLN A 199 6.23 53.10 -25.50
N THR A 200 7.32 53.86 -25.70
CA THR A 200 8.68 53.31 -25.80
C THR A 200 9.06 52.59 -24.52
N ARG A 201 8.76 53.18 -23.35
CA ARG A 201 9.00 52.57 -22.04
C ARG A 201 8.17 51.30 -21.84
N SER A 202 6.91 51.30 -22.28
CA SER A 202 6.02 50.14 -22.22
C SER A 202 6.55 48.99 -23.07
N VAL A 203 6.96 49.25 -24.32
CA VAL A 203 7.56 48.24 -25.20
C VAL A 203 8.86 47.69 -24.61
N GLN A 204 9.72 48.56 -24.06
CA GLN A 204 10.95 48.13 -23.40
C GLN A 204 10.67 47.27 -22.15
N LEU A 205 9.68 47.64 -21.34
CA LEU A 205 9.29 46.86 -20.16
C LEU A 205 8.72 45.51 -20.56
N ASN A 206 7.90 45.46 -21.62
CA ASN A 206 7.33 44.21 -22.13
C ASN A 206 8.42 43.29 -22.68
N ALA A 207 9.41 43.85 -23.42
CA ALA A 207 10.57 43.10 -23.87
C ALA A 207 11.40 42.55 -22.68
N LYS A 208 11.60 43.34 -21.62
CA LYS A 208 12.27 42.89 -20.39
C LYS A 208 11.49 41.80 -19.67
N LEU A 209 10.16 41.90 -19.62
CA LEU A 209 9.29 40.89 -19.02
C LEU A 209 9.38 39.58 -19.81
N GLU A 210 9.26 39.61 -21.13
CA GLU A 210 9.34 38.41 -21.95
C GLU A 210 10.72 37.74 -21.88
N ASN A 211 11.80 38.54 -21.82
CA ASN A 211 13.14 38.02 -21.57
C ASN A 211 13.24 37.34 -20.20
N ARG A 212 12.69 37.95 -19.14
CA ARG A 212 12.66 37.34 -17.80
C ARG A 212 11.83 36.05 -17.78
N ARG A 213 10.69 36.03 -18.44
CA ARG A 213 9.82 34.85 -18.55
C ARG A 213 10.49 33.71 -19.31
N ASN A 214 11.24 34.03 -20.36
CA ASN A 214 12.04 33.05 -21.08
C ASN A 214 13.19 32.50 -20.23
N VAL A 215 13.88 33.35 -19.46
CA VAL A 215 14.90 32.91 -18.51
C VAL A 215 14.29 32.04 -17.40
N GLU A 216 13.17 32.43 -16.81
CA GLU A 216 12.46 31.66 -15.79
C GLU A 216 12.03 30.28 -16.33
N ARG A 217 11.53 30.23 -17.57
CA ARG A 217 11.14 28.97 -18.22
C ARG A 217 12.32 28.00 -18.41
N LEU A 218 13.54 28.51 -18.59
CA LEU A 218 14.74 27.68 -18.78
C LEU A 218 15.45 27.35 -17.47
N LEU A 219 15.58 28.35 -16.59
CA LEU A 219 16.33 28.22 -15.33
C LEU A 219 15.49 27.63 -14.20
N GLY A 220 14.19 27.90 -14.18
CA GLY A 220 13.26 27.39 -13.16
C GLY A 220 13.33 25.87 -13.02
N PRO A 221 13.12 25.09 -14.10
CA PRO A 221 13.22 23.63 -14.03
C PRO A 221 14.60 23.14 -13.58
N ALA A 222 15.68 23.77 -14.07
CA ALA A 222 17.04 23.38 -13.69
C ALA A 222 17.36 23.64 -12.21
N VAL A 223 16.82 24.73 -11.64
CA VAL A 223 16.97 25.04 -10.21
C VAL A 223 16.08 24.13 -9.37
N GLU A 224 14.84 23.91 -9.78
CA GLU A 224 13.93 22.98 -9.10
C GLU A 224 14.49 21.56 -9.06
N ASP A 225 15.15 21.10 -10.14
CA ASP A 225 15.79 19.77 -10.21
C ASP A 225 16.94 19.59 -9.23
N ILE A 226 17.69 20.67 -8.92
CA ILE A 226 18.82 20.64 -7.98
C ILE A 226 18.38 20.96 -6.55
N SER A 227 17.31 21.73 -6.38
CA SER A 227 16.84 22.19 -5.06
C SER A 227 16.09 21.09 -4.30
N ILE A 228 16.37 20.97 -3.01
CA ILE A 228 15.64 20.11 -2.08
C ILE A 228 15.00 21.01 -1.02
N SER A 229 13.72 20.79 -0.71
CA SER A 229 13.00 21.58 0.28
C SER A 229 13.64 21.45 1.67
N PRO A 230 13.87 22.54 2.42
CA PRO A 230 14.43 22.45 3.78
C PRO A 230 13.51 21.68 4.74
N ASN A 231 12.21 21.63 4.45
CA ASN A 231 11.25 20.86 5.24
C ASN A 231 11.46 19.35 5.09
N THR A 232 11.85 18.86 3.90
CA THR A 232 12.12 17.43 3.69
C THR A 232 13.41 17.02 4.39
N ILE A 233 14.42 17.90 4.38
CA ILE A 233 15.67 17.72 5.15
C ILE A 233 15.39 17.63 6.65
N ARG A 234 14.59 18.55 7.21
CA ARG A 234 14.20 18.50 8.63
C ARG A 234 13.40 17.25 8.97
N THR A 235 12.50 16.84 8.09
CA THR A 235 11.69 15.62 8.27
C THR A 235 12.59 14.38 8.35
N ILE A 236 13.66 14.30 7.56
CA ILE A 236 14.57 13.16 7.60
C ILE A 236 15.54 13.21 8.77
N THR A 237 15.99 14.42 9.12
CA THR A 237 16.97 14.59 10.19
C THR A 237 16.32 14.37 11.56
N ASP A 238 15.16 15.00 11.80
CA ASP A 238 14.52 15.09 13.12
C ASP A 238 13.15 14.41 13.20
N GLY A 239 12.48 14.21 12.06
CA GLY A 239 11.12 13.68 12.01
C GLY A 239 10.98 12.21 12.43
N LEU A 240 9.76 11.84 12.82
CA LEU A 240 9.34 10.47 13.08
C LEU A 240 9.13 9.72 11.75
N ILE A 241 9.27 8.40 11.79
CA ILE A 241 9.14 7.54 10.60
C ILE A 241 7.66 7.24 10.38
N ASP A 242 7.00 8.19 9.70
CA ASP A 242 5.61 8.12 9.28
C ASP A 242 5.52 8.02 7.74
N GLU A 243 4.31 7.92 7.19
CA GLU A 243 4.11 7.92 5.73
C GLU A 243 4.67 9.17 5.04
N ASN A 244 4.66 10.30 5.74
CA ASN A 244 5.26 11.55 5.26
C ASN A 244 6.79 11.44 5.15
N TRP A 245 7.42 10.67 6.02
CA TRP A 245 8.85 10.40 5.99
C TRP A 245 9.22 9.55 4.77
N VAL A 246 8.42 8.54 4.43
CA VAL A 246 8.61 7.73 3.21
C VAL A 246 8.45 8.58 1.95
N LYS A 247 7.47 9.49 1.92
CA LYS A 247 7.31 10.44 0.80
C LYS A 247 8.53 11.35 0.65
N ALA A 248 9.03 11.89 1.76
CA ALA A 248 10.25 12.70 1.75
C ALA A 248 11.48 11.90 1.29
N LEU A 249 11.59 10.62 1.68
CA LEU A 249 12.66 9.73 1.21
C LEU A 249 12.59 9.50 -0.30
N ASN A 250 11.40 9.20 -0.84
CA ASN A 250 11.20 9.00 -2.27
C ASN A 250 11.50 10.28 -3.07
N GLU A 251 11.12 11.45 -2.53
CA GLU A 251 11.50 12.73 -3.12
C GLU A 251 13.03 12.86 -3.21
N ILE A 252 13.76 12.57 -2.14
CA ILE A 252 15.23 12.60 -2.17
C ILE A 252 15.83 11.56 -3.11
N GLU A 253 15.26 10.37 -3.22
CA GLU A 253 15.73 9.37 -4.18
C GLU A 253 15.54 9.87 -5.63
N THR A 254 14.35 10.38 -5.97
CA THR A 254 14.08 10.94 -7.31
C THR A 254 15.00 12.11 -7.63
N ARG A 255 15.19 13.04 -6.68
CA ARG A 255 16.09 14.19 -6.81
C ARG A 255 17.55 13.73 -6.94
N SER A 256 17.98 12.75 -6.15
CA SER A 256 19.33 12.18 -6.26
C SER A 256 19.59 11.58 -7.64
N ALA A 257 18.62 10.85 -8.20
CA ALA A 257 18.72 10.28 -9.53
C ALA A 257 18.72 11.35 -10.64
N SER A 258 17.96 12.43 -10.47
CA SER A 258 17.98 13.58 -11.41
C SER A 258 19.33 14.30 -11.38
N ILE A 259 19.89 14.53 -10.19
CA ILE A 259 21.20 15.20 -10.02
C ILE A 259 22.35 14.32 -10.56
N GLU A 260 22.28 13.00 -10.40
CA GLU A 260 23.24 12.07 -11.02
C GLU A 260 23.14 12.06 -12.55
N LYS A 261 21.92 12.15 -13.11
CA LYS A 261 21.74 12.25 -14.57
C LYS A 261 22.18 13.60 -15.14
N SER A 262 21.97 14.70 -14.40
CA SER A 262 22.39 16.05 -14.80
C SER A 262 23.88 16.30 -14.63
N SER A 263 24.62 15.39 -13.98
CA SER A 263 26.07 15.49 -13.82
C SER A 263 26.86 15.43 -15.13
N VAL A 264 26.19 15.15 -16.25
CA VAL A 264 26.76 15.20 -17.61
C VAL A 264 27.02 16.66 -18.05
N SER A 265 26.34 17.63 -17.44
CA SER A 265 26.65 19.07 -17.56
C SER A 265 27.38 19.53 -16.29
N SER A 266 28.66 19.88 -16.42
CA SER A 266 29.57 20.30 -15.34
C SER A 266 29.22 21.66 -14.71
N LEU A 267 28.09 21.71 -13.99
CA LEU A 267 27.66 22.87 -13.21
C LEU A 267 28.31 22.83 -11.81
N LYS A 268 29.06 23.87 -11.44
CA LYS A 268 29.69 23.98 -10.10
C LYS A 268 28.70 23.83 -8.94
N ALA A 269 27.47 24.32 -9.11
CA ALA A 269 26.41 24.17 -8.10
C ALA A 269 26.03 22.70 -7.85
N VAL A 270 26.14 21.83 -8.86
CA VAL A 270 25.89 20.39 -8.70
C VAL A 270 27.02 19.75 -7.87
N ASP A 271 28.25 20.20 -8.05
CA ASP A 271 29.40 19.70 -7.28
C ASP A 271 29.33 20.13 -5.80
N ASP A 272 28.76 21.30 -5.50
CA ASP A 272 28.53 21.76 -4.12
C ASP A 272 27.39 21.01 -3.41
N VAL A 273 26.34 20.61 -4.13
CA VAL A 273 25.16 19.92 -3.56
C VAL A 273 25.39 18.42 -3.37
N LYS A 274 26.22 17.79 -4.22
CA LYS A 274 26.59 16.36 -4.12
C LYS A 274 27.00 15.91 -2.71
N PRO A 275 27.96 16.56 -2.01
CA PRO A 275 28.37 16.10 -0.68
C PRO A 275 27.24 16.19 0.35
N LEU A 276 26.43 17.25 0.30
CA LEU A 276 25.28 17.43 1.20
C LEU A 276 24.21 16.34 0.98
N LEU A 277 24.00 15.92 -0.28
CA LEU A 277 23.10 14.84 -0.62
C LEU A 277 23.61 13.47 -0.12
N VAL A 278 24.93 13.23 -0.21
CA VAL A 278 25.56 12.03 0.34
C VAL A 278 25.39 11.99 1.85
N ASP A 279 25.60 13.11 2.55
CA ASP A 279 25.40 13.20 4.00
C ASP A 279 23.94 12.97 4.39
N LEU A 280 22.99 13.52 3.63
CA LEU A 280 21.57 13.30 3.85
C LEU A 280 21.17 11.83 3.65
N LYS A 281 21.70 11.17 2.61
CA LYS A 281 21.52 9.74 2.35
C LYS A 281 22.13 8.88 3.46
N ASN A 282 23.32 9.23 3.95
CA ASN A 282 23.96 8.55 5.08
C ASN A 282 23.12 8.71 6.36
N LYS A 283 22.61 9.92 6.63
CA LYS A 283 21.74 10.18 7.78
C LYS A 283 20.42 9.39 7.69
N ALA A 284 19.79 9.35 6.51
CA ALA A 284 18.61 8.54 6.26
C ALA A 284 18.88 7.04 6.49
N THR A 285 20.02 6.54 6.01
CA THR A 285 20.45 5.15 6.20
C THR A 285 20.57 4.79 7.69
N ILE A 286 21.19 5.67 8.49
CA ILE A 286 21.33 5.49 9.95
C ILE A 286 19.96 5.44 10.63
N ARG A 287 19.06 6.36 10.28
CA ARG A 287 17.69 6.41 10.84
C ARG A 287 16.88 5.16 10.49
N ILE A 288 16.93 4.71 9.23
CA ILE A 288 16.27 3.47 8.78
C ILE A 288 16.81 2.27 9.54
N ARG A 289 18.14 2.16 9.66
CA ARG A 289 18.78 1.09 10.43
C ARG A 289 18.27 1.08 11.87
N ASP A 290 18.32 2.22 12.56
CA ASP A 290 17.93 2.31 13.97
C ASP A 290 16.45 1.95 14.18
N TYR A 291 15.59 2.34 13.23
CA TYR A 291 14.19 1.94 13.22
C TYR A 291 14.01 0.43 13.03
N LEU A 292 14.58 -0.15 11.98
CA LEU A 292 14.45 -1.58 11.71
C LEU A 292 15.01 -2.42 12.86
N VAL A 293 16.15 -2.03 13.43
CA VAL A 293 16.73 -2.68 14.60
C VAL A 293 15.82 -2.54 15.82
N SER A 294 15.21 -1.37 16.03
CA SER A 294 14.24 -1.16 17.12
C SER A 294 13.02 -2.06 16.96
N GLN A 295 12.45 -2.16 15.74
CA GLN A 295 11.33 -3.05 15.46
C GLN A 295 11.70 -4.53 15.65
N ILE A 296 12.89 -4.95 15.20
CA ILE A 296 13.38 -6.31 15.42
C ILE A 296 13.56 -6.62 16.90
N LYS A 297 14.05 -5.67 17.69
CA LYS A 297 14.15 -5.80 19.16
C LYS A 297 12.77 -5.87 19.82
N ALA A 298 11.80 -5.09 19.33
CA ALA A 298 10.43 -5.09 19.87
C ALA A 298 9.77 -6.48 19.74
N MET A 299 10.08 -7.24 18.69
CA MET A 299 9.58 -8.62 18.51
C MET A 299 10.09 -9.62 19.55
N ARG A 300 11.17 -9.29 20.27
CA ARG A 300 11.68 -10.11 21.39
C ARG A 300 10.94 -9.84 22.70
N SER A 301 10.11 -8.79 22.76
CA SER A 301 9.35 -8.48 23.96
C SER A 301 8.19 -9.46 24.14
N PRO A 302 7.99 -10.01 25.36
CA PRO A 302 7.04 -11.10 25.59
C PRO A 302 5.57 -10.71 25.42
N ASN A 303 5.24 -9.41 25.51
CA ASN A 303 3.88 -8.89 25.49
C ASN A 303 3.43 -8.40 24.11
N MET A 304 4.26 -8.55 23.07
CA MET A 304 3.98 -8.00 21.75
C MET A 304 3.77 -9.11 20.73
N ASN A 305 2.66 -9.03 20.01
CA ASN A 305 2.36 -9.96 18.93
C ASN A 305 3.31 -9.69 17.74
N ALA A 306 4.20 -10.65 17.45
CA ALA A 306 5.18 -10.51 16.38
C ALA A 306 4.51 -10.26 15.01
N GLN A 307 3.36 -10.88 14.74
CA GLN A 307 2.60 -10.68 13.50
C GLN A 307 2.08 -9.24 13.37
N TYR A 308 1.68 -8.63 14.50
CA TYR A 308 1.22 -7.25 14.51
C TYR A 308 2.37 -6.30 14.12
N ILE A 309 3.57 -6.50 14.69
CA ILE A 309 4.76 -5.72 14.32
C ILE A 309 5.10 -5.92 12.84
N GLN A 310 5.12 -7.17 12.38
CA GLN A 310 5.39 -7.51 10.99
C GLN A 310 4.46 -6.76 10.03
N GLN A 311 3.15 -6.74 10.28
CA GLN A 311 2.19 -6.11 9.36
C GLN A 311 2.18 -4.57 9.47
N HIS A 312 2.16 -4.02 10.68
CA HIS A 312 1.95 -2.58 10.88
C HIS A 312 3.23 -1.74 10.85
N HIS A 313 4.38 -2.32 11.19
CA HIS A 313 5.65 -1.58 11.32
C HIS A 313 6.73 -2.01 10.32
N LEU A 314 6.67 -3.24 9.81
CA LEU A 314 7.62 -3.69 8.78
C LEU A 314 6.98 -3.59 7.39
N VAL A 315 5.88 -4.31 7.12
CA VAL A 315 5.23 -4.37 5.79
C VAL A 315 4.77 -3.00 5.32
N LYS A 316 4.16 -2.21 6.21
CA LYS A 316 3.74 -0.85 5.90
C LYS A 316 4.89 0.02 5.38
N TYR A 317 6.11 -0.22 5.85
CA TYR A 317 7.30 0.55 5.53
C TYR A 317 8.33 -0.28 4.75
N LYS A 318 7.87 -1.19 3.87
CA LYS A 318 8.73 -2.04 3.04
C LYS A 318 9.68 -1.24 2.13
N ASP A 319 9.26 -0.05 1.70
CA ASP A 319 10.06 0.82 0.83
C ASP A 319 11.38 1.26 1.50
N LEU A 320 11.42 1.31 2.84
CA LEU A 320 12.63 1.58 3.61
C LEU A 320 13.70 0.52 3.38
N TYR A 321 13.28 -0.75 3.33
CA TYR A 321 14.18 -1.86 3.09
C TYR A 321 14.70 -1.85 1.64
N SER A 322 13.83 -1.58 0.65
CA SER A 322 14.29 -1.46 -0.74
C SER A 322 15.30 -0.32 -0.94
N PHE A 323 15.07 0.83 -0.30
CA PHE A 323 16.02 1.93 -0.30
C PHE A 323 17.36 1.52 0.32
N LEU A 324 17.32 0.82 1.46
CA LEU A 324 18.51 0.37 2.15
C LEU A 324 19.33 -0.63 1.30
N THR A 325 18.67 -1.57 0.61
CA THR A 325 19.36 -2.52 -0.27
C THR A 325 20.04 -1.82 -1.46
N ARG A 326 19.44 -0.74 -1.99
CA ARG A 326 20.03 0.04 -3.09
C ARG A 326 21.24 0.87 -2.63
N THR A 327 21.20 1.41 -1.42
CA THR A 327 22.22 2.32 -0.89
C THR A 327 23.38 1.59 -0.22
N HIS A 328 23.09 0.62 0.65
CA HIS A 328 24.08 -0.16 1.40
C HIS A 328 23.66 -1.65 1.49
N PRO A 329 24.03 -2.50 0.51
CA PRO A 329 23.59 -3.89 0.46
C PRO A 329 24.09 -4.73 1.64
N THR A 330 25.31 -4.50 2.13
CA THR A 330 25.90 -5.23 3.27
C THR A 330 25.09 -5.04 4.55
N LEU A 331 24.75 -3.80 4.89
CA LEU A 331 23.94 -3.47 6.07
C LEU A 331 22.54 -4.09 5.96
N SER A 332 21.95 -4.08 4.75
CA SER A 332 20.65 -4.72 4.52
C SER A 332 20.69 -6.24 4.78
N GLU A 333 21.80 -6.90 4.46
CA GLU A 333 22.00 -8.33 4.74
C GLU A 333 22.18 -8.60 6.24
N GLU A 334 22.94 -7.77 6.96
CA GLU A 334 23.08 -7.88 8.41
C GLU A 334 21.73 -7.72 9.14
N ILE A 335 20.89 -6.76 8.73
CA ILE A 335 19.54 -6.59 9.28
C ILE A 335 18.65 -7.79 8.94
N THR A 336 18.71 -8.27 7.70
CA THR A 336 17.96 -9.48 7.29
C THR A 336 18.37 -10.68 8.15
N GLN A 337 19.66 -10.85 8.40
CA GLN A 337 20.18 -11.93 9.24
C GLN A 337 19.77 -11.75 10.72
N ALA A 338 19.80 -10.52 11.23
CA ALA A 338 19.33 -10.22 12.58
C ALA A 338 17.83 -10.53 12.76
N TYR A 339 17.02 -10.25 11.73
CA TYR A 339 15.61 -10.64 11.68
C TYR A 339 15.46 -12.16 11.71
N VAL A 340 16.14 -12.88 10.81
CA VAL A 340 16.12 -14.35 10.71
C VAL A 340 16.51 -15.02 12.02
N ASN A 341 17.59 -14.55 12.66
CA ASN A 341 18.03 -15.06 13.95
C ASN A 341 17.00 -14.80 15.06
N THR A 342 16.35 -13.63 15.04
CA THR A 342 15.32 -13.29 16.03
C THR A 342 14.07 -14.14 15.84
N MET A 343 13.62 -14.34 14.60
CA MET A 343 12.47 -15.21 14.31
C MET A 343 12.77 -16.68 14.59
N ARG A 344 13.97 -17.14 14.27
CA ARG A 344 14.43 -18.49 14.63
C ARG A 344 14.29 -18.73 16.14
N TRP A 345 14.80 -17.80 16.96
CA TRP A 345 14.65 -17.89 18.41
C TRP A 345 13.19 -17.81 18.85
N TYR A 346 12.40 -16.89 18.28
CA TYR A 346 11.00 -16.68 18.61
C TYR A 346 10.15 -17.93 18.37
N TYR A 347 10.21 -18.48 17.15
CA TYR A 347 9.45 -19.68 16.81
C TYR A 347 9.95 -20.88 17.60
N LEU A 348 11.27 -21.08 17.75
CA LEU A 348 11.80 -22.19 18.53
C LEU A 348 11.32 -22.15 19.99
N SER A 349 11.41 -20.99 20.65
CA SER A 349 10.97 -20.84 22.04
C SER A 349 9.47 -21.11 22.20
N ASN A 350 8.65 -20.54 21.32
CA ASN A 350 7.20 -20.71 21.34
C ASN A 350 6.78 -22.16 21.05
N PHE A 351 7.36 -22.80 20.03
CA PHE A 351 7.05 -24.19 19.69
C PHE A 351 7.57 -25.18 20.74
N THR A 352 8.70 -24.88 21.42
CA THR A 352 9.17 -25.69 22.54
C THR A 352 8.18 -25.66 23.70
N ARG A 353 7.69 -24.47 24.06
CA ARG A 353 6.65 -24.31 25.09
C ARG A 353 5.35 -24.99 24.67
N TYR A 354 4.97 -24.86 23.39
CA TYR A 354 3.78 -25.50 22.85
C TYR A 354 3.86 -27.03 22.88
N SER A 355 5.02 -27.61 22.53
CA SER A 355 5.27 -29.04 22.68
C SER A 355 5.06 -29.51 24.11
N GLN A 356 5.64 -28.79 25.08
CA GLN A 356 5.48 -29.10 26.51
C GLN A 356 4.02 -28.99 26.99
N ALA A 357 3.25 -28.04 26.45
CA ALA A 357 1.82 -27.92 26.73
C ALA A 357 1.02 -29.10 26.13
N LEU A 358 1.37 -29.53 24.90
CA LEU A 358 0.73 -30.68 24.26
C LEU A 358 1.08 -32.01 24.94
N GLU A 359 2.27 -32.15 25.54
CA GLU A 359 2.65 -33.32 26.33
C GLU A 359 1.78 -33.52 27.59
N LYS A 360 1.16 -32.44 28.10
CA LYS A 360 0.25 -32.51 29.25
C LYS A 360 -1.12 -33.08 28.89
N LEU A 361 -1.46 -33.20 27.61
CA LEU A 361 -2.72 -33.81 27.18
C LEU A 361 -2.74 -35.29 27.55
N LYS A 362 -3.85 -35.73 28.15
CA LYS A 362 -4.02 -37.13 28.54
C LYS A 362 -4.22 -38.00 27.30
N LEU A 363 -3.25 -38.85 27.00
CA LEU A 363 -3.34 -39.81 25.90
C LEU A 363 -3.85 -41.16 26.38
N HIS A 364 -4.56 -41.87 25.51
CA HIS A 364 -4.86 -43.29 25.74
C HIS A 364 -3.56 -44.09 25.90
N ALA A 365 -3.48 -44.92 26.95
CA ALA A 365 -2.33 -45.79 27.18
C ALA A 365 -2.15 -46.73 25.98
N SER A 366 -1.12 -46.48 25.17
CA SER A 366 -0.75 -47.34 24.06
C SER A 366 0.01 -48.54 24.62
N ASP A 367 -0.73 -49.56 25.06
CA ASP A 367 -0.10 -50.78 25.54
C ASP A 367 0.48 -51.56 24.35
N ALA A 368 1.75 -51.95 24.47
CA ALA A 368 2.51 -52.71 23.46
C ALA A 368 1.85 -54.07 23.12
N ASN A 369 0.84 -54.47 23.90
CA ASN A 369 0.12 -55.74 23.81
C ASN A 369 -1.23 -55.66 23.07
N ASN A 370 -1.60 -54.51 22.50
CA ASN A 370 -2.83 -54.34 21.71
C ASN A 370 -2.68 -54.87 20.28
N VAL A 371 -2.44 -56.18 20.14
CA VAL A 371 -2.37 -56.87 18.85
C VAL A 371 -3.63 -57.73 18.69
N LEU A 372 -4.12 -57.91 17.45
CA LEU A 372 -5.36 -58.65 17.15
C LEU A 372 -5.50 -59.97 17.92
N GLY A 373 -4.40 -60.71 18.10
CA GLY A 373 -4.39 -62.00 18.78
C GLY A 373 -4.14 -61.99 20.29
N SER A 374 -4.23 -60.85 20.98
CA SER A 374 -4.18 -60.81 22.44
C SER A 374 -5.51 -61.21 23.09
N ASP A 375 -5.43 -61.83 24.28
CA ASP A 375 -6.59 -62.32 25.04
C ASP A 375 -7.44 -61.15 25.58
N PRO A 376 -8.75 -61.07 25.28
CA PRO A 376 -9.64 -60.04 25.84
C PRO A 376 -9.75 -60.08 27.38
N SER A 377 -9.37 -61.19 28.03
CA SER A 377 -9.32 -61.31 29.49
C SER A 377 -8.13 -60.53 30.09
N ALA A 378 -6.98 -60.51 29.40
CA ALA A 378 -5.78 -59.82 29.86
C ALA A 378 -5.93 -58.29 29.85
N GLN A 379 -6.79 -57.75 28.98
CA GLN A 379 -7.11 -56.31 28.92
C GLN A 379 -8.03 -55.82 30.05
N ARG A 380 -8.66 -56.70 30.84
CA ARG A 380 -9.49 -56.30 32.00
C ARG A 380 -8.69 -56.11 33.29
N GLY A 381 -7.38 -56.36 33.27
CA GLY A 381 -6.56 -56.49 34.49
C GLY A 381 -5.82 -55.24 34.98
N THR A 382 -5.75 -54.14 34.22
CA THR A 382 -4.83 -53.03 34.54
C THR A 382 -5.47 -51.66 34.31
N GLY A 383 -6.31 -51.22 35.26
CA GLY A 383 -6.64 -49.79 35.39
C GLY A 383 -7.97 -49.42 36.07
N THR A 384 -7.89 -49.06 37.35
CA THR A 384 -8.79 -48.19 38.15
C THR A 384 -10.18 -48.68 38.59
N GLY A 385 -10.25 -49.14 39.86
CA GLY A 385 -11.26 -48.76 40.87
C GLY A 385 -12.73 -49.18 40.68
N PRO A 386 -13.43 -49.63 41.74
CA PRO A 386 -14.86 -49.91 41.68
C PRO A 386 -15.64 -48.60 41.63
N GLY A 387 -15.95 -48.10 40.42
CA GLY A 387 -16.81 -46.92 40.25
C GLY A 387 -16.65 -46.14 38.94
N GLY A 388 -15.59 -46.35 38.17
CA GLY A 388 -15.37 -45.65 36.90
C GLY A 388 -15.88 -46.43 35.70
N ARG A 389 -17.13 -46.20 35.25
CA ARG A 389 -17.55 -46.55 33.89
C ARG A 389 -16.89 -45.59 32.88
N GLY A 390 -15.56 -45.65 32.76
CA GLY A 390 -14.82 -45.02 31.67
C GLY A 390 -15.04 -45.83 30.40
N ILE A 391 -15.33 -45.15 29.29
CA ILE A 391 -15.44 -45.77 27.96
C ILE A 391 -14.11 -46.48 27.68
N SER A 392 -14.13 -47.81 27.63
CA SER A 392 -12.99 -48.61 27.22
C SER A 392 -12.65 -48.23 25.77
N HIS A 393 -11.55 -47.50 25.58
CA HIS A 393 -11.07 -47.13 24.25
C HIS A 393 -10.60 -48.39 23.54
N ASP A 394 -11.35 -48.83 22.54
CA ASP A 394 -10.98 -49.96 21.69
C ASP A 394 -10.07 -49.47 20.54
N PRO A 395 -8.77 -49.82 20.52
CA PRO A 395 -7.83 -49.34 19.51
C PRO A 395 -8.18 -49.77 18.07
N PHE A 396 -9.04 -50.78 17.91
CA PHE A 396 -9.43 -51.33 16.61
C PHE A 396 -10.65 -50.66 15.99
N THR A 397 -11.34 -49.77 16.73
CA THR A 397 -12.53 -49.08 16.26
C THR A 397 -12.22 -47.61 15.93
N ILE A 398 -12.53 -47.17 14.71
CA ILE A 398 -12.29 -45.79 14.25
C ILE A 398 -13.20 -44.76 14.95
N GLY A 399 -14.48 -45.09 15.13
CA GLY A 399 -15.46 -44.28 15.88
C GLY A 399 -15.41 -42.78 15.56
N ARG A 400 -15.32 -41.95 16.61
CA ARG A 400 -15.22 -40.48 16.52
C ARG A 400 -13.83 -39.96 16.13
N ARG A 401 -12.82 -40.81 16.05
CA ARG A 401 -11.45 -40.40 15.69
C ARG A 401 -11.36 -39.88 14.25
N ILE A 402 -12.29 -40.29 13.39
CA ILE A 402 -12.40 -39.76 12.03
C ILE A 402 -12.77 -38.27 11.97
N ASP A 403 -13.38 -37.71 13.03
CA ASP A 403 -13.79 -36.29 13.06
C ASP A 403 -12.58 -35.35 13.06
N VAL A 404 -11.42 -35.85 13.52
CA VAL A 404 -10.11 -35.20 13.45
C VAL A 404 -9.77 -34.80 12.01
N LEU A 405 -10.11 -35.65 11.04
CA LEU A 405 -9.95 -35.41 9.59
C LEU A 405 -11.09 -34.57 9.01
N LYS A 406 -12.34 -34.81 9.42
CA LYS A 406 -13.53 -34.16 8.81
C LYS A 406 -13.72 -32.70 9.23
N THR A 407 -13.03 -32.24 10.27
CA THR A 407 -13.13 -30.83 10.71
C THR A 407 -12.66 -29.89 9.60
N ASN A 408 -13.56 -29.04 9.09
CA ASN A 408 -13.34 -28.25 7.87
C ASN A 408 -12.45 -27.00 8.09
N ASN A 409 -12.52 -26.39 9.29
CA ASN A 409 -11.68 -25.26 9.69
C ASN A 409 -11.00 -25.56 11.03
N PRO A 410 -9.98 -26.41 11.05
CA PRO A 410 -9.32 -26.74 12.29
C PRO A 410 -8.46 -25.54 12.70
N ILE A 411 -8.74 -24.96 13.86
CA ILE A 411 -7.85 -23.98 14.49
C ILE A 411 -6.97 -24.78 15.46
N ALA A 412 -5.67 -24.52 15.46
CA ALA A 412 -4.78 -25.14 16.43
C ALA A 412 -5.15 -24.69 17.86
N ILE A 413 -5.20 -25.65 18.79
CA ILE A 413 -5.52 -25.39 20.20
C ILE A 413 -4.46 -24.47 20.82
N SER A 414 -4.87 -23.58 21.73
CA SER A 414 -3.95 -22.73 22.49
C SER A 414 -3.16 -23.53 23.51
N SER A 415 -1.95 -23.11 23.86
CA SER A 415 -1.20 -23.74 24.96
C SER A 415 -2.00 -23.76 26.27
N TYR A 416 -2.76 -22.70 26.58
CA TYR A 416 -3.61 -22.63 27.77
C TYR A 416 -4.72 -23.69 27.76
N ILE A 417 -5.44 -23.79 26.64
CA ILE A 417 -6.54 -24.75 26.49
C ILE A 417 -6.01 -26.19 26.51
N ALA A 418 -4.83 -26.44 25.94
CA ALA A 418 -4.20 -27.75 25.97
C ALA A 418 -3.84 -28.20 27.41
N GLU A 419 -3.50 -27.27 28.31
CA GLU A 419 -3.20 -27.58 29.72
C GLU A 419 -4.45 -27.81 30.56
N GLU A 420 -5.55 -27.11 30.26
CA GLU A 420 -6.81 -27.25 31.01
C GLU A 420 -7.65 -28.46 30.57
N ASP A 421 -7.38 -29.00 29.38
CA ASP A 421 -8.15 -30.10 28.83
C ASP A 421 -7.89 -31.42 29.58
N LYS A 422 -8.93 -31.88 30.27
CA LYS A 422 -8.91 -33.12 31.06
C LYS A 422 -9.39 -34.34 30.27
N SER A 423 -9.86 -34.14 29.04
CA SER A 423 -10.38 -35.23 28.22
C SER A 423 -9.26 -36.11 27.68
N VAL A 424 -9.56 -37.39 27.48
CA VAL A 424 -8.57 -38.38 27.01
C VAL A 424 -8.67 -38.47 25.50
N HIS A 425 -7.53 -38.33 24.84
CA HIS A 425 -7.41 -38.27 23.39
C HIS A 425 -6.54 -39.39 22.83
N GLY A 426 -6.74 -39.69 21.53
CA GLY A 426 -5.76 -40.43 20.74
C GLY A 426 -4.53 -39.56 20.43
N PHE A 427 -3.40 -40.19 20.14
CA PHE A 427 -2.14 -39.48 19.84
C PHE A 427 -2.18 -38.70 18.51
N GLU A 428 -3.17 -38.95 17.65
CA GLU A 428 -3.43 -38.14 16.45
C GLU A 428 -3.80 -36.69 16.79
N VAL A 429 -4.34 -36.43 17.99
CA VAL A 429 -4.77 -35.11 18.43
C VAL A 429 -3.57 -34.16 18.67
N PRO A 430 -2.58 -34.48 19.53
CA PRO A 430 -1.39 -33.63 19.66
C PRO A 430 -0.60 -33.54 18.34
N PHE A 431 -0.51 -34.64 17.58
CA PHE A 431 0.13 -34.63 16.25
C PHE A 431 -0.50 -33.60 15.32
N ARG A 432 -1.83 -33.61 15.20
CA ARG A 432 -2.59 -32.66 14.38
C ARG A 432 -2.35 -31.22 14.83
N HIS A 433 -2.51 -30.94 16.11
CA HIS A 433 -2.45 -29.58 16.63
C HIS A 433 -1.04 -28.97 16.51
N PHE A 434 0.00 -29.80 16.64
CA PHE A 434 1.38 -29.38 16.38
C PHE A 434 1.61 -29.07 14.89
N ASN A 435 1.28 -30.00 14.00
CA ASN A 435 1.55 -29.86 12.56
C ASN A 435 0.72 -28.75 11.91
N LEU A 436 -0.54 -28.62 12.30
CA LEU A 436 -1.44 -27.56 11.82
C LEU A 436 -0.90 -26.17 12.19
N ALA A 437 -0.53 -25.99 13.46
CA ALA A 437 0.11 -24.77 13.91
C ALA A 437 1.37 -24.48 13.11
N LEU A 438 2.24 -25.47 12.92
CA LEU A 438 3.47 -25.30 12.16
C LEU A 438 3.22 -24.83 10.72
N VAL A 439 2.32 -25.50 9.99
CA VAL A 439 1.98 -25.16 8.60
C VAL A 439 1.43 -23.73 8.49
N ASP A 440 0.56 -23.32 9.42
CA ASP A 440 0.01 -21.98 9.41
C ASP A 440 1.09 -20.91 9.63
N ASN A 441 1.98 -21.09 10.61
CA ASN A 441 3.05 -20.11 10.88
C ASN A 441 4.09 -20.07 9.76
N VAL A 442 4.48 -21.22 9.21
CA VAL A 442 5.41 -21.26 8.07
C VAL A 442 4.81 -20.52 6.88
N SER A 443 3.50 -20.68 6.62
CA SER A 443 2.85 -19.99 5.52
C SER A 443 2.71 -18.48 5.74
N ALA A 444 2.42 -18.04 6.97
CA ALA A 444 2.33 -16.63 7.33
C ALA A 444 3.70 -15.95 7.23
N GLU A 445 4.75 -16.58 7.77
CA GLU A 445 6.11 -16.07 7.73
C GLU A 445 6.65 -16.04 6.29
N TYR A 446 6.41 -17.08 5.49
CA TYR A 446 6.84 -17.10 4.09
C TYR A 446 6.18 -15.99 3.27
N SER A 447 4.88 -15.75 3.50
CA SER A 447 4.15 -14.65 2.85
C SER A 447 4.72 -13.29 3.26
N PHE A 448 4.99 -13.10 4.55
CA PHE A 448 5.64 -11.90 5.07
C PHE A 448 7.03 -11.68 4.47
N LEU A 449 7.88 -12.71 4.44
CA LEU A 449 9.23 -12.61 3.87
C LEU A 449 9.19 -12.24 2.38
N THR A 450 8.21 -12.78 1.64
CA THR A 450 8.01 -12.48 0.23
C THR A 450 7.58 -11.03 0.01
N GLU A 451 6.73 -10.50 0.90
CA GLU A 451 6.26 -9.11 0.84
C GLU A 451 7.34 -8.10 1.24
N MET A 452 8.07 -8.36 2.34
CA MET A 452 9.11 -7.48 2.85
C MET A 452 10.38 -7.47 2.03
N PHE A 453 10.83 -8.65 1.60
CA PHE A 453 12.09 -8.82 0.90
C PHE A 453 11.87 -9.00 -0.61
N SER A 454 10.93 -8.24 -1.18
CA SER A 454 10.54 -8.32 -2.60
C SER A 454 11.69 -8.08 -3.59
N VAL A 455 12.77 -7.42 -3.15
CA VAL A 455 14.01 -7.19 -3.94
C VAL A 455 14.80 -8.50 -4.15
N ARG A 456 14.60 -9.51 -3.29
CA ARG A 456 15.32 -10.79 -3.34
C ARG A 456 14.58 -11.80 -4.20
N SER A 457 15.33 -12.76 -4.75
CA SER A 457 14.72 -13.88 -5.49
C SER A 457 13.96 -14.82 -4.54
N TYR A 458 12.87 -15.42 -5.02
CA TYR A 458 12.10 -16.44 -4.30
C TYR A 458 12.98 -17.56 -3.73
N GLN A 459 14.06 -17.94 -4.43
CA GLN A 459 14.99 -18.98 -3.96
C GLN A 459 15.76 -18.54 -2.70
N GLN A 460 16.16 -17.27 -2.62
CA GLN A 460 16.86 -16.73 -1.45
C GLN A 460 15.90 -16.61 -0.26
N ILE A 461 14.65 -16.18 -0.52
CA ILE A 461 13.59 -16.11 0.49
C ILE A 461 13.31 -17.50 1.06
N SER A 462 13.18 -18.52 0.21
CA SER A 462 12.97 -19.90 0.65
C SER A 462 14.12 -20.41 1.53
N ARG A 463 15.38 -20.09 1.20
CA ARG A 463 16.54 -20.45 2.04
C ARG A 463 16.49 -19.78 3.41
N LYS A 464 16.12 -18.49 3.48
CA LYS A 464 15.99 -17.77 4.75
C LYS A 464 14.81 -18.25 5.59
N ALA A 465 13.69 -18.57 4.95
CA ALA A 465 12.55 -19.19 5.63
C ALA A 465 12.92 -20.58 6.19
N ALA A 466 13.63 -21.41 5.42
CA ALA A 466 14.15 -22.68 5.90
C ALA A 466 15.08 -22.46 7.10
N GLU A 467 16.00 -21.49 7.01
CA GLU A 467 16.91 -21.14 8.11
C GLU A 467 16.14 -20.79 9.41
N ILE A 468 15.01 -20.08 9.33
CA ILE A 468 14.16 -19.78 10.49
C ILE A 468 13.55 -21.07 11.08
N PHE A 469 13.00 -21.94 10.25
CA PHE A 469 12.18 -23.07 10.67
C PHE A 469 12.92 -24.39 10.84
N ASP A 470 14.14 -24.56 10.37
CA ASP A 470 14.95 -25.78 10.53
C ASP A 470 14.95 -26.34 11.97
N PRO A 471 15.19 -25.55 13.05
CA PRO A 471 15.13 -26.08 14.41
C PRO A 471 13.70 -26.46 14.83
N VAL A 472 12.68 -25.80 14.29
CA VAL A 472 11.26 -26.11 14.55
C VAL A 472 10.84 -27.38 13.80
N PHE A 473 11.33 -27.59 12.58
CA PHE A 473 11.15 -28.82 11.81
C PHE A 473 11.78 -30.02 12.53
N ALA A 474 13.00 -29.85 13.08
CA ALA A 474 13.64 -30.87 13.91
C ALA A 474 12.81 -31.17 15.17
N LEU A 475 12.29 -30.15 15.84
CA LEU A 475 11.39 -30.32 16.99
C LEU A 475 10.13 -31.10 16.59
N GLY A 476 9.47 -30.75 15.48
CA GLY A 476 8.28 -31.45 15.01
C GLY A 476 8.52 -32.91 14.62
N GLN A 477 9.69 -33.21 14.04
CA GLN A 477 10.10 -34.58 13.77
C GLN A 477 10.35 -35.37 15.06
N ASN A 478 10.94 -34.73 16.09
CA ASN A 478 11.14 -35.36 17.39
C ASN A 478 9.82 -35.66 18.11
N VAL A 479 8.89 -34.69 18.12
CA VAL A 479 7.53 -34.89 18.70
C VAL A 479 6.82 -36.04 18.00
N THR A 480 6.87 -36.08 16.67
CA THR A 480 6.27 -37.15 15.87
C THR A 480 6.88 -38.51 16.20
N LYS A 481 8.22 -38.58 16.28
CA LYS A 481 8.93 -39.80 16.68
C LYS A 481 8.51 -40.28 18.07
N GLN A 482 8.46 -39.39 19.07
CA GLN A 482 8.06 -39.71 20.44
C GLN A 482 6.62 -40.23 20.52
N LEU A 483 5.69 -39.62 19.77
CA LEU A 483 4.30 -40.07 19.72
C LEU A 483 4.16 -41.46 19.09
N ILE A 484 5.03 -41.82 18.14
CA ILE A 484 4.87 -43.04 17.33
C ILE A 484 5.67 -44.23 17.86
N GLU A 485 6.80 -44.01 18.52
CA GLU A 485 7.82 -45.03 18.85
C GLU A 485 7.28 -46.25 19.61
N ASN A 486 6.31 -46.04 20.52
CA ASN A 486 5.75 -47.11 21.35
C ASN A 486 4.33 -47.53 20.95
N THR A 487 3.74 -46.93 19.92
CA THR A 487 2.34 -47.17 19.55
C THR A 487 2.15 -48.45 18.74
N THR A 488 1.12 -49.21 19.07
CA THR A 488 0.66 -50.40 18.32
C THR A 488 -0.65 -50.13 17.57
N ASP A 489 -1.16 -48.91 17.65
CA ASP A 489 -2.40 -48.49 17.03
C ASP A 489 -2.18 -48.11 15.55
N CYS A 490 -2.55 -49.05 14.68
CA CYS A 490 -2.48 -48.92 13.23
C CYS A 490 -3.35 -47.77 12.68
N LEU A 491 -4.56 -47.59 13.23
CA LEU A 491 -5.52 -46.59 12.77
C LEU A 491 -5.05 -45.18 13.12
N GLY A 492 -4.49 -44.98 14.31
CA GLY A 492 -3.90 -43.71 14.71
C GLY A 492 -2.73 -43.28 13.82
N VAL A 493 -1.85 -44.21 13.46
CA VAL A 493 -0.73 -43.90 12.54
C VAL A 493 -1.26 -43.55 11.15
N LEU A 494 -2.25 -44.29 10.65
CA LEU A 494 -2.87 -44.00 9.35
C LEU A 494 -3.61 -42.66 9.35
N LEU A 495 -4.27 -42.28 10.45
CA LEU A 495 -4.85 -40.95 10.63
C LEU A 495 -3.77 -39.85 10.54
N CYS A 496 -2.63 -40.03 11.20
CA CYS A 496 -1.50 -39.11 11.10
C CYS A 496 -0.95 -39.00 9.67
N VAL A 497 -0.91 -40.10 8.90
CA VAL A 497 -0.54 -40.07 7.48
C VAL A 497 -1.52 -39.20 6.68
N ARG A 498 -2.84 -39.37 6.87
CA ARG A 498 -3.86 -38.56 6.18
C ARG A 498 -3.78 -37.09 6.56
N LEU A 499 -3.56 -36.78 7.83
CA LEU A 499 -3.33 -35.41 8.29
C LEU A 499 -2.10 -34.79 7.62
N ASN A 500 -1.00 -35.55 7.51
CA ASN A 500 0.22 -35.07 6.86
C ASN A 500 0.02 -34.87 5.34
N GLN A 501 -0.75 -35.73 4.67
CA GLN A 501 -1.12 -35.55 3.26
C GLN A 501 -1.98 -34.30 3.05
N ARG A 502 -2.97 -34.04 3.92
CA ARG A 502 -3.77 -32.81 3.87
C ARG A 502 -2.91 -31.56 4.09
N ALA A 503 -1.95 -31.62 5.02
CA ALA A 503 -0.97 -30.56 5.22
C ALA A 503 -0.10 -30.33 3.97
N ALA A 504 0.31 -31.39 3.29
CA ALA A 504 1.05 -31.32 2.03
C ALA A 504 0.24 -30.58 0.95
N PHE A 505 -1.03 -30.98 0.76
CA PHE A 505 -1.92 -30.35 -0.21
C PHE A 505 -2.17 -28.87 0.10
N GLU A 506 -2.31 -28.54 1.39
CA GLU A 506 -2.49 -27.16 1.83
C GLU A 506 -1.24 -26.30 1.54
N LEU A 507 -0.04 -26.81 1.80
CA LEU A 507 1.21 -26.12 1.47
C LEU A 507 1.37 -25.91 -0.04
N GLN A 508 1.01 -26.90 -0.85
CA GLN A 508 0.99 -26.78 -2.31
C GLN A 508 -0.03 -25.73 -2.78
N ARG A 509 -1.25 -25.73 -2.22
CA ARG A 509 -2.29 -24.73 -2.50
C ARG A 509 -1.82 -23.31 -2.15
N ARG A 510 -1.13 -23.16 -1.02
CA ARG A 510 -0.54 -21.89 -0.56
C ARG A 510 0.78 -21.54 -1.27
N LYS A 511 1.32 -22.42 -2.12
CA LYS A 511 2.60 -22.28 -2.86
C LYS A 511 3.81 -22.03 -1.94
N VAL A 512 3.88 -22.74 -0.82
CA VAL A 512 4.97 -22.61 0.16
C VAL A 512 5.92 -23.83 0.06
N PRO A 513 7.06 -23.72 -0.66
CA PRO A 513 7.96 -24.87 -0.88
C PRO A 513 8.82 -25.23 0.34
N VAL A 514 8.91 -24.34 1.33
CA VAL A 514 9.86 -24.44 2.45
C VAL A 514 9.60 -25.65 3.35
N ALA A 515 8.33 -26.02 3.55
CA ALA A 515 7.93 -27.11 4.43
C ALA A 515 7.82 -28.47 3.73
N GLU A 516 8.08 -28.56 2.42
CA GLU A 516 7.97 -29.82 1.67
C GLU A 516 8.93 -30.90 2.19
N SER A 517 10.17 -30.51 2.51
CA SER A 517 11.17 -31.39 3.12
C SER A 517 10.72 -31.93 4.49
N TYR A 518 10.07 -31.08 5.30
CA TYR A 518 9.53 -31.47 6.59
C TYR A 518 8.41 -32.51 6.45
N ILE A 519 7.43 -32.25 5.58
CA ILE A 519 6.31 -33.17 5.32
C ILE A 519 6.82 -34.54 4.85
N ASN A 520 7.82 -34.54 3.95
CA ASN A 520 8.46 -35.77 3.49
C ASN A 520 9.21 -36.50 4.62
N GLY A 521 9.91 -35.75 5.49
CA GLY A 521 10.54 -36.30 6.69
C GLY A 521 9.55 -36.98 7.64
N ILE A 522 8.37 -36.39 7.84
CA ILE A 522 7.29 -36.97 8.64
C ILE A 522 6.74 -38.25 7.99
N ASN A 523 6.55 -38.26 6.66
CA ASN A 523 6.15 -39.47 5.93
C ASN A 523 7.16 -40.62 6.07
N MET A 524 8.46 -40.30 6.04
CA MET A 524 9.53 -41.29 6.24
C MET A 524 9.58 -41.88 7.65
N GLN A 525 8.88 -41.29 8.63
CA GLN A 525 8.72 -41.86 9.98
C GLN A 525 7.41 -42.65 10.12
N LEU A 526 6.31 -42.12 9.57
CA LEU A 526 4.98 -42.71 9.69
C LEU A 526 4.85 -44.04 8.94
N TRP A 527 5.28 -44.11 7.67
CA TRP A 527 5.08 -45.29 6.84
C TRP A 527 5.84 -46.53 7.33
N PRO A 528 7.14 -46.45 7.68
CA PRO A 528 7.86 -47.59 8.24
C PRO A 528 7.25 -48.08 9.56
N ARG A 529 6.72 -47.17 10.39
CA ARG A 529 6.00 -47.58 11.60
C ARG A 529 4.72 -48.33 11.24
N PHE A 530 3.91 -47.78 10.36
CA PHE A 530 2.66 -48.41 9.94
C PHE A 530 2.91 -49.85 9.46
N GLN A 531 3.92 -50.03 8.61
CA GLN A 531 4.30 -51.36 8.14
C GLN A 531 4.73 -52.29 9.27
N LYS A 532 5.55 -51.81 10.22
CA LYS A 532 5.95 -52.59 11.41
C LYS A 532 4.75 -53.02 12.25
N ILE A 533 3.76 -52.15 12.45
CA ILE A 533 2.53 -52.48 13.19
C ILE A 533 1.71 -53.54 12.44
N MET A 534 1.57 -53.39 11.12
CA MET A 534 0.88 -54.39 10.29
C MET A 534 1.57 -55.76 10.30
N ASP A 535 2.91 -55.78 10.30
CA ASP A 535 3.70 -57.00 10.45
C ASP A 535 3.49 -57.66 11.82
N LEU A 536 3.43 -56.86 12.90
CA LEU A 536 3.11 -57.36 14.25
C LEU A 536 1.70 -57.99 14.30
N HIS A 537 0.72 -57.39 13.62
CA HIS A 537 -0.61 -57.97 13.48
C HIS A 537 -0.58 -59.30 12.72
N CYS A 538 0.15 -59.37 11.60
CA CYS A 538 0.33 -60.61 10.84
C CYS A 538 0.99 -61.71 11.69
N ASP A 539 2.06 -61.38 12.41
CA ASP A 539 2.78 -62.33 13.26
C ASP A 539 1.95 -62.83 14.43
N SER A 540 1.10 -61.98 15.01
CA SER A 540 0.15 -62.38 16.03
C SER A 540 -0.90 -63.37 15.50
N LEU A 541 -1.43 -63.15 14.30
CA LEU A 541 -2.34 -64.10 13.64
C LEU A 541 -1.62 -65.43 13.33
N LYS A 542 -0.38 -65.40 12.85
CA LYS A 542 0.43 -66.60 12.61
C LYS A 542 0.70 -67.40 13.88
N ARG A 543 1.03 -66.72 14.98
CA ARG A 543 1.24 -67.34 16.30
C ARG A 543 -0.04 -68.00 16.80
N LEU A 544 -1.19 -67.35 16.67
CA LEU A 544 -2.48 -67.96 17.00
C LEU A 544 -2.80 -69.16 16.10
N ALA A 545 -2.58 -69.03 14.79
CA ALA A 545 -2.84 -70.08 13.82
C ALA A 545 -1.94 -71.31 13.99
N SER A 546 -0.76 -71.16 14.59
CA SER A 546 0.14 -72.28 14.93
C SER A 546 -0.14 -72.86 16.33
N GLY A 547 -0.55 -72.02 17.30
CA GLY A 547 -1.01 -72.46 18.62
C GLY A 547 -2.30 -73.28 18.58
N ALA A 548 -3.25 -72.88 17.73
CA ALA A 548 -4.51 -73.61 17.51
C ALA A 548 -4.31 -75.05 16.98
N ALA A 549 -3.17 -75.35 16.35
CA ALA A 549 -2.83 -76.69 15.88
C ALA A 549 -2.20 -77.58 16.96
N ARG A 550 -1.66 -77.00 18.04
CA ARG A 550 -0.89 -77.70 19.08
C ARG A 550 -1.64 -77.87 20.39
N SER A 551 -2.69 -77.09 20.62
CA SER A 551 -3.44 -77.15 21.86
C SER A 551 -4.95 -77.19 21.64
N SER A 552 -5.56 -78.31 21.99
CA SER A 552 -7.00 -78.43 22.27
C SER A 552 -7.38 -77.82 23.64
N VAL A 553 -6.42 -77.19 24.35
CA VAL A 553 -6.57 -76.64 25.70
C VAL A 553 -5.73 -75.35 25.86
N GLY A 554 -6.33 -74.18 25.62
CA GLY A 554 -5.85 -72.97 26.30
C GLY A 554 -5.98 -71.65 25.57
N ALA A 555 -6.82 -70.79 26.16
CA ALA A 555 -6.61 -69.36 26.37
C ALA A 555 -7.26 -68.33 25.43
N LEU A 556 -8.18 -68.67 24.51
CA LEU A 556 -8.87 -67.61 23.74
C LEU A 556 -10.32 -67.92 23.30
N SER A 557 -11.09 -68.56 24.20
CA SER A 557 -12.50 -69.00 24.04
C SER A 557 -12.67 -70.52 23.81
N LEU A 558 -12.19 -71.30 24.78
CA LEU A 558 -12.72 -72.64 25.08
C LEU A 558 -13.27 -72.69 26.53
N THR A 559 -13.70 -71.56 27.09
CA THR A 559 -14.22 -71.52 28.46
C THR A 559 -15.66 -72.01 28.59
N THR A 560 -16.28 -72.46 27.50
CA THR A 560 -17.48 -73.28 27.56
C THR A 560 -17.37 -74.39 26.52
N GLU A 561 -17.71 -75.63 26.90
CA GLU A 561 -17.79 -76.75 25.97
C GLU A 561 -18.78 -76.49 24.82
N ASP A 562 -19.68 -75.51 25.00
CA ASP A 562 -20.62 -74.98 23.99
C ASP A 562 -19.95 -74.27 22.81
N ALA A 563 -18.76 -73.67 22.99
CA ALA A 563 -18.07 -72.93 21.92
C ALA A 563 -17.40 -73.84 20.88
N LYS A 564 -17.07 -75.09 21.24
CA LYS A 564 -16.57 -76.11 20.29
C LYS A 564 -17.66 -76.58 19.32
N GLN A 565 -18.93 -76.39 19.70
CA GLN A 565 -20.10 -76.79 18.92
C GLN A 565 -20.79 -75.61 18.21
N SER A 566 -20.41 -74.37 18.52
CA SER A 566 -21.05 -73.19 17.98
C SER A 566 -20.51 -72.84 16.59
N SER A 567 -21.42 -72.68 15.62
CA SER A 567 -21.10 -72.12 14.29
C SER A 567 -21.05 -70.58 14.32
N ALA A 568 -21.08 -69.95 15.49
CA ALA A 568 -21.08 -68.49 15.62
C ALA A 568 -19.77 -67.87 15.10
N PRO A 569 -19.81 -66.60 14.64
CA PRO A 569 -18.61 -65.88 14.26
C PRO A 569 -17.62 -65.79 15.41
N HIS A 570 -16.33 -65.97 15.11
CA HIS A 570 -15.26 -65.86 16.09
C HIS A 570 -15.09 -64.39 16.52
N TYR A 571 -14.79 -64.11 17.79
CA TYR A 571 -14.63 -62.72 18.28
C TYR A 571 -13.55 -61.95 17.48
N LEU A 572 -12.49 -62.66 17.07
CA LEU A 572 -11.41 -62.14 16.23
C LEU A 572 -11.92 -61.64 14.87
N THR A 573 -12.97 -62.25 14.32
CA THR A 573 -13.60 -61.84 13.06
C THR A 573 -14.25 -60.46 13.19
N GLN A 574 -14.86 -60.17 14.34
CA GLN A 574 -15.40 -58.84 14.63
C GLN A 574 -14.28 -57.81 14.74
N ARG A 575 -13.20 -58.09 15.50
CA ARG A 575 -12.04 -57.18 15.65
C ARG A 575 -11.33 -56.94 14.32
N PHE A 576 -11.11 -58.00 13.54
CA PHE A 576 -10.54 -57.89 12.19
C PHE A 576 -11.45 -57.09 11.27
N GLY A 577 -12.76 -57.32 11.30
CA GLY A 577 -13.75 -56.55 10.53
C GLY A 577 -13.74 -55.06 10.89
N GLN A 578 -13.63 -54.71 12.18
CA GLN A 578 -13.55 -53.32 12.64
C GLN A 578 -12.24 -52.63 12.21
N LEU A 579 -11.10 -53.33 12.35
CA LEU A 579 -9.81 -52.81 11.88
C LEU A 579 -9.81 -52.63 10.35
N LEU A 580 -10.33 -53.61 9.61
CA LEU A 580 -10.48 -53.57 8.17
C LEU A 580 -11.37 -52.40 7.75
N TYR A 581 -12.52 -52.21 8.40
CA TYR A 581 -13.40 -51.07 8.18
C TYR A 581 -12.67 -49.74 8.40
N GLY A 582 -11.92 -49.61 9.50
CA GLY A 582 -11.15 -48.41 9.80
C GLY A 582 -10.09 -48.09 8.74
N ILE A 583 -9.32 -49.09 8.29
CA ILE A 583 -8.31 -48.91 7.24
C ILE A 583 -9.00 -48.51 5.92
N LEU A 584 -10.06 -49.21 5.52
CA LEU A 584 -10.78 -48.92 4.28
C LEU A 584 -11.41 -47.53 4.28
N SER A 585 -12.03 -47.13 5.39
CA SER A 585 -12.61 -45.79 5.54
C SER A 585 -11.56 -44.68 5.44
N LEU A 586 -10.32 -44.95 5.86
CA LEU A 586 -9.21 -43.99 5.76
C LEU A 586 -8.51 -44.05 4.40
N SER A 587 -8.69 -45.12 3.62
CA SER A 587 -8.08 -45.29 2.29
C SER A 587 -8.88 -44.67 1.14
N ASN A 588 -10.07 -44.12 1.39
CA ASN A 588 -10.88 -43.47 0.34
C ASN A 588 -10.18 -42.24 -0.28
N GLU A 589 -9.41 -41.49 0.52
CA GLU A 589 -8.66 -40.31 0.07
C GLU A 589 -7.21 -40.63 -0.33
N GLY A 590 -6.81 -41.90 -0.28
CA GLY A 590 -5.43 -42.35 -0.56
C GLY A 590 -5.14 -42.53 -2.05
N GLY A 591 -3.85 -42.39 -2.42
CA GLY A 591 -3.38 -42.71 -3.77
C GLY A 591 -3.26 -44.23 -4.01
N ASP A 592 -3.30 -44.65 -5.28
CA ASP A 592 -3.23 -46.07 -5.66
C ASP A 592 -1.87 -46.74 -5.29
N ASP A 593 -0.79 -45.96 -5.11
CA ASP A 593 0.58 -46.46 -4.85
C ASP A 593 0.95 -46.62 -3.36
N GLU A 594 -0.02 -46.55 -2.45
CA GLU A 594 0.27 -46.59 -1.01
C GLU A 594 0.57 -48.02 -0.50
N PRO A 595 1.50 -48.18 0.47
CA PRO A 595 1.85 -49.49 1.02
C PRO A 595 0.72 -50.15 1.84
N VAL A 596 -0.40 -49.44 2.03
CA VAL A 596 -1.60 -49.94 2.71
C VAL A 596 -2.19 -51.15 1.98
N SER A 597 -2.25 -51.14 0.64
CA SER A 597 -2.86 -52.22 -0.15
C SER A 597 -2.12 -53.56 0.01
N ILE A 598 -0.78 -53.52 -0.01
CA ILE A 598 0.10 -54.68 0.13
C ILE A 598 0.03 -55.23 1.56
N SER A 599 0.15 -54.36 2.57
CA SER A 599 0.09 -54.77 3.97
C SER A 599 -1.29 -55.33 4.35
N LEU A 600 -2.37 -54.76 3.82
CA LEU A 600 -3.72 -55.26 4.01
C LEU A 600 -3.95 -56.63 3.35
N SER A 601 -3.45 -56.82 2.12
CA SER A 601 -3.53 -58.10 1.42
C SER A 601 -2.80 -59.22 2.15
N ARG A 602 -1.64 -58.92 2.75
CA ARG A 602 -0.90 -59.86 3.61
C ARG A 602 -1.69 -60.21 4.88
N LEU A 603 -2.22 -59.20 5.58
CA LEU A 603 -3.01 -59.40 6.79
C LEU A 603 -4.26 -60.25 6.51
N ARG A 604 -4.95 -59.98 5.40
CA ARG A 604 -6.09 -60.78 4.93
C ARG A 604 -5.72 -62.24 4.70
N GLY A 605 -4.62 -62.50 3.98
CA GLY A 605 -4.17 -63.87 3.71
C GLY A 605 -3.89 -64.67 4.99
N GLU A 606 -3.28 -64.04 6.00
CA GLU A 606 -3.05 -64.68 7.30
C GLU A 606 -4.35 -64.92 8.08
N PHE A 607 -5.32 -64.01 7.96
CA PHE A 607 -6.64 -64.18 8.57
C PHE A 607 -7.44 -65.32 7.92
N ASP A 608 -7.45 -65.42 6.59
CA ASP A 608 -8.08 -66.54 5.87
C ASP A 608 -7.43 -67.88 6.23
N ALA A 609 -6.09 -67.90 6.36
CA ALA A 609 -5.35 -69.07 6.79
C ALA A 609 -5.71 -69.48 8.23
N LEU A 610 -5.88 -68.52 9.14
CA LEU A 610 -6.34 -68.75 10.51
C LEU A 610 -7.76 -69.33 10.53
N LEU A 611 -8.72 -68.69 9.84
CA LEU A 611 -10.09 -69.20 9.78
C LEU A 611 -10.15 -70.61 9.18
N THR A 612 -9.37 -70.88 8.13
CA THR A 612 -9.28 -72.21 7.53
C THR A 612 -8.77 -73.24 8.54
N LYS A 613 -7.73 -72.92 9.34
CA LYS A 613 -7.21 -73.83 10.38
C LYS A 613 -8.19 -74.04 11.52
N LEU A 614 -8.84 -72.98 12.03
CA LEU A 614 -9.86 -73.10 13.07
C LEU A 614 -11.05 -73.95 12.61
N SER A 615 -11.48 -73.77 11.37
CA SER A 615 -12.59 -74.53 10.79
C SER A 615 -12.31 -76.05 10.67
N ARG A 616 -11.03 -76.45 10.61
CA ARG A 616 -10.62 -77.88 10.64
C ARG A 616 -10.75 -78.49 12.03
N GLY A 617 -10.72 -77.69 13.09
CA GLY A 617 -10.92 -78.15 14.47
C GLY A 617 -12.38 -78.51 14.79
N SER A 618 -13.35 -78.10 13.97
CA SER A 618 -14.79 -78.28 14.22
C SER A 618 -15.37 -79.65 13.83
N GLY A 619 -14.56 -80.63 13.42
CA GLY A 619 -14.94 -82.03 13.21
C GLY A 619 -15.84 -82.33 11.99
N ASP A 620 -16.92 -81.57 11.79
CA ASP A 620 -17.94 -81.84 10.77
C ASP A 620 -17.81 -80.94 9.53
N PRO A 621 -17.93 -81.48 8.30
CA PRO A 621 -17.80 -80.70 7.06
C PRO A 621 -18.91 -79.64 6.90
N LYS A 622 -20.15 -79.97 7.24
CA LYS A 622 -21.28 -79.04 7.19
C LYS A 622 -21.18 -77.92 8.23
N ARG A 623 -20.62 -78.21 9.41
CA ARG A 623 -20.38 -77.19 10.46
C ARG A 623 -19.22 -76.28 10.09
N ARG A 624 -18.17 -76.84 9.49
CA ARG A 624 -17.03 -76.09 8.94
C ARG A 624 -17.47 -75.04 7.93
N GLU A 625 -18.36 -75.41 7.01
CA GLU A 625 -18.89 -74.49 5.99
C GLU A 625 -19.77 -73.40 6.60
N ARG A 626 -20.67 -73.77 7.51
CA ARG A 626 -21.51 -72.79 8.25
C ARG A 626 -20.66 -71.81 9.07
N PHE A 627 -19.60 -72.30 9.72
CA PHE A 627 -18.67 -71.46 10.45
C PHE A 627 -17.97 -70.46 9.52
N LEU A 628 -17.39 -70.91 8.40
CA LEU A 628 -16.75 -70.01 7.43
C LEU A 628 -17.74 -69.01 6.83
N TYR A 629 -18.95 -69.46 6.48
CA TYR A 629 -20.02 -68.61 5.96
C TYR A 629 -20.38 -67.49 6.96
N ASN A 630 -20.64 -67.84 8.21
CA ASN A 630 -21.00 -66.85 9.24
C ASN A 630 -19.89 -65.83 9.49
N ASN A 631 -18.62 -66.25 9.46
CA ASN A 631 -17.49 -65.34 9.64
C ASN A 631 -17.31 -64.38 8.45
N TYR A 632 -17.33 -64.88 7.22
CA TYR A 632 -17.21 -64.02 6.04
C TYR A 632 -18.43 -63.12 5.85
N SER A 633 -19.64 -63.61 6.18
CA SER A 633 -20.87 -62.82 6.16
C SER A 633 -20.79 -61.66 7.15
N LEU A 634 -20.24 -61.89 8.35
CA LEU A 634 -20.05 -60.83 9.34
C LEU A 634 -19.08 -59.75 8.83
N ILE A 635 -17.94 -60.15 8.26
CA ILE A 635 -16.96 -59.19 7.69
C ILE A 635 -17.62 -58.35 6.60
N LEU A 636 -18.33 -58.99 5.65
CA LEU A 636 -19.04 -58.30 4.57
C LEU A 636 -20.10 -57.32 5.10
N THR A 637 -20.77 -57.66 6.20
CA THR A 637 -21.74 -56.77 6.86
C THR A 637 -21.04 -55.56 7.49
N ILE A 638 -19.87 -55.76 8.11
CA ILE A 638 -19.13 -54.65 8.74
C ILE A 638 -18.56 -53.70 7.68
N ILE A 639 -18.08 -54.21 6.54
CA ILE A 639 -17.50 -53.39 5.47
C ILE A 639 -18.51 -52.95 4.42
N SER A 640 -19.82 -53.20 4.57
CA SER A 640 -20.81 -52.87 3.53
C SER A 640 -20.78 -51.38 3.18
N ASP A 641 -20.59 -50.53 4.18
CA ASP A 641 -20.73 -49.09 4.10
C ASP A 641 -19.41 -48.37 3.74
N THR A 642 -18.34 -49.12 3.39
CA THR A 642 -17.07 -48.52 2.97
C THR A 642 -17.00 -48.30 1.47
N ASP A 643 -16.57 -47.11 1.07
CA ASP A 643 -16.40 -46.71 -0.33
C ASP A 643 -14.92 -46.63 -0.72
N GLY A 644 -14.63 -46.82 -2.01
CA GLY A 644 -13.29 -46.71 -2.60
C GLY A 644 -12.80 -48.00 -3.28
N LYS A 645 -11.82 -47.87 -4.18
CA LYS A 645 -11.30 -49.00 -4.99
C LYS A 645 -10.81 -50.16 -4.12
N LEU A 646 -10.02 -49.86 -3.09
CA LEU A 646 -9.51 -50.87 -2.17
C LEU A 646 -10.64 -51.58 -1.41
N ALA A 647 -11.73 -50.88 -1.09
CA ALA A 647 -12.89 -51.47 -0.43
C ALA A 647 -13.63 -52.44 -1.35
N GLU A 648 -13.80 -52.08 -2.63
CA GLU A 648 -14.39 -52.95 -3.65
C GLU A 648 -13.59 -54.25 -3.84
N GLU A 649 -12.26 -54.16 -3.92
CA GLU A 649 -11.38 -55.34 -4.01
C GLU A 649 -11.54 -56.29 -2.81
N GLN A 650 -11.65 -55.74 -1.59
CA GLN A 650 -11.86 -56.56 -0.40
C GLN A 650 -13.27 -57.18 -0.36
N LYS A 651 -14.30 -56.41 -0.75
CA LYS A 651 -15.68 -56.91 -0.88
C LYS A 651 -15.74 -58.05 -1.92
N GLU A 652 -15.09 -57.91 -3.07
CA GLU A 652 -15.05 -58.95 -4.10
C GLU A 652 -14.34 -60.22 -3.60
N HIS A 653 -13.23 -60.06 -2.86
CA HIS A 653 -12.53 -61.18 -2.27
C HIS A 653 -13.41 -61.97 -1.28
N PHE A 654 -14.01 -61.30 -0.30
CA PHE A 654 -14.84 -61.98 0.71
C PHE A 654 -16.14 -62.54 0.12
N THR A 655 -16.73 -61.92 -0.91
CA THR A 655 -17.87 -62.50 -1.63
C THR A 655 -17.49 -63.77 -2.41
N LYS A 656 -16.30 -63.82 -3.02
CA LYS A 656 -15.75 -65.05 -3.64
C LYS A 656 -15.58 -66.15 -2.59
N GLN A 657 -15.00 -65.85 -1.42
CA GLN A 657 -14.83 -66.82 -0.33
C GLN A 657 -16.17 -67.30 0.25
N LEU A 658 -17.15 -66.41 0.39
CA LEU A 658 -18.51 -66.74 0.84
C LEU A 658 -19.19 -67.72 -0.15
N LYS A 659 -19.09 -67.45 -1.46
CA LYS A 659 -19.61 -68.33 -2.51
C LYS A 659 -18.92 -69.71 -2.50
N ASN A 660 -17.61 -69.75 -2.24
CA ASN A 660 -16.85 -71.00 -2.13
C ASN A 660 -17.25 -71.82 -0.89
N ALA A 661 -17.56 -71.16 0.23
CA ALA A 661 -18.09 -71.80 1.43
C ALA A 661 -19.51 -72.35 1.22
N SER A 662 -20.33 -71.68 0.40
CA SER A 662 -21.70 -72.11 0.07
C SER A 662 -21.78 -73.25 -0.97
N LYS A 663 -20.78 -73.41 -1.83
CA LYS A 663 -20.79 -74.41 -2.94
C LYS A 663 -20.33 -75.82 -2.54
N ARG A 664 -19.80 -76.02 -1.33
CA ARG A 664 -19.25 -77.32 -0.87
C ARG A 664 -20.23 -78.15 -0.03
N GLY A 665 -21.43 -77.64 0.24
CA GLY A 665 -22.45 -78.23 1.12
C GLY A 665 -23.52 -79.08 0.44
#